data_AF-A0A9E1FC17-F1
#
_entry.id   AF-A0A9E1FC17-F1
#
_cell.length_a   1.000
_cell.length_b   1.000
_cell.length_c   1.000
_cell.angle_alpha   90.00
_cell.angle_beta   90.00
_cell.angle_gamma   90.00
#
_symmetry.space_group_name_H-M   'P 1'
#
loop_
_entity.id
_entity.type
_entity.pdbx_description
1 polymer ?
#
loop_
_entity_poly.entity_id
_entity_poly.type
_entity_poly.pdbx_seq_one_letter_code
_entity_poly.pdbx_strand_id
1 'polypeptide(L)'
;MKMKEKSYPGIDVFRIVAAVMIIAIHTYPLASYGENADYYFTHVLCRIAVPFFFTASGFFLFRMGTYDGKIRTQFLKKMAGLYLFAIILYLPVNIYTGFFKTKNLFPEMMKDLIFDGTFYHLWYLPAAILGACIAWQCIKRVGTVGAIYVAAILYLIGLFGDSYYGIAEKLPILNALYSNLFTIFDYTRNGILFAPIFFVLGSALRQKKPQIPRKYAIMAFGISLVFLLGEGLLLRRYDLQRHDSMYLMLIPCVYFLFCILKTIRGKRLKICAEISLLVYIFHPLAILIVRMLGRLTGAENLLIYNSLGHFVATTFVSFAAACFIVRVLVFLRPERKEAYRRISAEINTENLRHNICMLRTLMQDSCKIMAVVKADAYGHGAPAISSVLNEEGIFDFAVATIEEGIVLRESGISGNILIFGATDPKQVRKLRKYRLTQTVVSKEYAQRLNQKKIHVNVQIKIDTGMHRLGLEADHPEAVQKLFNLKYLNITGIYTHLCVSDSLLEENVEYTLEQIEKIERLIGILSAAGCKIPAIHVQNSGGLFNYPYIHYDYIRPGIALYGVKSSCKTDAMAPANLKPVLALKSRIILIRKIRQGESVGYGRSYIAARDTVIAVVSAGYADGVPRSLSGKGSVLIRGKRAPIIGRICMDQMTVDITGIPDVAVEDIVTLIGKDGNQQISAEEMAENSGSITNEFLCRIGSRVERIYK
;
A
#
# COMPACT_ATOMS: atom_id res chain seq x y z
N MET A 1 -11.76 -0.10 -22.17
CA MET A 1 -10.85 1.05 -21.91
C MET A 1 -9.99 0.72 -20.70
N LYS A 2 -8.65 0.56 -20.84
CA LYS A 2 -7.73 0.17 -19.75
C LYS A 2 -7.73 1.24 -18.64
N MET A 3 -8.41 1.00 -17.51
CA MET A 3 -8.23 1.81 -16.31
C MET A 3 -6.88 1.47 -15.70
N LYS A 4 -5.90 2.35 -15.94
CA LYS A 4 -4.55 2.29 -15.36
C LYS A 4 -4.63 2.41 -13.84
N GLU A 5 -3.73 1.72 -13.12
CA GLU A 5 -3.25 2.12 -11.79
C GLU A 5 -3.33 3.64 -11.62
N LYS A 6 -3.84 4.15 -10.48
CA LYS A 6 -3.79 5.60 -10.19
C LYS A 6 -2.33 6.05 -10.10
N SER A 7 -1.74 6.37 -11.24
CA SER A 7 -0.45 7.03 -11.36
C SER A 7 -0.63 8.52 -11.08
N TYR A 8 0.34 9.13 -10.40
CA TYR A 8 0.33 10.57 -10.08
C TYR A 8 1.43 11.30 -10.85
N PRO A 9 1.36 11.33 -12.19
CA PRO A 9 2.41 11.96 -13.02
C PRO A 9 2.58 13.43 -12.72
N GLY A 10 1.53 14.14 -12.31
CA GLY A 10 1.65 15.55 -11.90
C GLY A 10 2.63 15.75 -10.74
N ILE A 11 2.59 14.85 -9.75
CA ILE A 11 3.53 14.87 -8.62
C ILE A 11 4.94 14.52 -9.11
N ASP A 12 5.07 13.52 -10.00
CA ASP A 12 6.37 13.12 -10.54
C ASP A 12 7.04 14.26 -11.32
N VAL A 13 6.29 14.96 -12.20
CA VAL A 13 6.81 16.09 -13.00
C VAL A 13 7.16 17.28 -12.11
N PHE A 14 6.32 17.62 -11.13
CA PHE A 14 6.59 18.77 -10.26
C PHE A 14 7.85 18.57 -9.40
N ARG A 15 8.32 17.33 -9.15
CA ARG A 15 9.63 17.10 -8.51
C ARG A 15 10.78 17.71 -9.30
N ILE A 16 10.69 17.75 -10.63
CA ILE A 16 11.70 18.38 -11.49
C ILE A 16 11.64 19.90 -11.33
N VAL A 17 10.43 20.48 -11.35
CA VAL A 17 10.21 21.92 -11.11
C VAL A 17 10.74 22.33 -9.74
N ALA A 18 10.40 21.57 -8.69
CA ALA A 18 10.89 21.79 -7.33
C ALA A 18 12.43 21.66 -7.23
N ALA A 19 13.05 20.75 -7.99
CA ALA A 19 14.51 20.65 -8.03
C ALA A 19 15.16 21.89 -8.64
N VAL A 20 14.57 22.46 -9.72
CA VAL A 20 15.01 23.73 -10.31
C VAL A 20 14.85 24.89 -9.32
N MET A 21 13.74 24.94 -8.58
CA MET A 21 13.52 25.93 -7.51
C MET A 21 14.58 25.85 -6.41
N ILE A 22 15.08 24.65 -6.07
CA ILE A 22 16.19 24.50 -5.11
C ILE A 22 17.48 25.12 -5.66
N ILE A 23 17.79 24.91 -6.94
CA ILE A 23 18.97 25.53 -7.55
C ILE A 23 18.83 27.06 -7.50
N ALA A 24 17.65 27.58 -7.83
CA ALA A 24 17.38 29.03 -7.79
C ALA A 24 17.61 29.64 -6.40
N ILE A 25 17.25 28.93 -5.31
CA ILE A 25 17.49 29.36 -3.92
C ILE A 25 18.98 29.59 -3.65
N HIS A 26 19.89 28.87 -4.33
CA HIS A 26 21.32 28.93 -4.08
C HIS A 26 22.10 29.78 -5.09
N THR A 27 21.53 30.07 -6.26
CA THR A 27 22.19 30.83 -7.33
C THR A 27 21.65 32.25 -7.50
N TYR A 28 20.53 32.60 -6.85
CA TYR A 28 19.92 33.93 -6.87
C TYR A 28 19.81 34.55 -8.29
N PRO A 29 19.08 33.88 -9.21
CA PRO A 29 19.10 34.20 -10.64
C PRO A 29 18.65 35.61 -11.02
N LEU A 30 17.87 36.27 -10.17
CA LEU A 30 17.32 37.60 -10.44
C LEU A 30 18.07 38.69 -9.69
N ALA A 31 19.12 38.35 -8.91
CA ALA A 31 19.89 39.32 -8.14
C ALA A 31 20.50 40.40 -9.04
N SER A 32 20.89 40.05 -10.27
CA SER A 32 21.40 41.01 -11.27
C SER A 32 20.33 41.93 -11.88
N TYR A 33 19.04 41.64 -11.71
CA TYR A 33 17.92 42.43 -12.25
C TYR A 33 17.22 43.27 -11.19
N GLY A 34 17.35 42.90 -9.92
CA GLY A 34 16.88 43.70 -8.78
C GLY A 34 16.72 42.85 -7.52
N GLU A 35 17.19 43.38 -6.38
CA GLU A 35 17.15 42.68 -5.08
C GLU A 35 15.74 42.28 -4.66
N ASN A 36 14.74 43.12 -4.95
CA ASN A 36 13.35 42.80 -4.65
C ASN A 36 12.83 41.65 -5.51
N ALA A 37 13.11 41.67 -6.81
CA ALA A 37 12.69 40.61 -7.72
C ALA A 37 13.28 39.25 -7.31
N ASP A 38 14.55 39.22 -6.93
CA ASP A 38 15.17 37.99 -6.43
C ASP A 38 14.58 37.54 -5.10
N TYR A 39 14.42 38.44 -4.13
CA TYR A 39 13.81 38.10 -2.85
C TYR A 39 12.42 37.43 -3.02
N TYR A 40 11.54 38.01 -3.85
CA TYR A 40 10.23 37.39 -4.12
C TYR A 40 10.35 36.00 -4.73
N PHE A 41 11.28 35.83 -5.66
CA PHE A 41 11.44 34.59 -6.39
C PHE A 41 12.12 33.51 -5.54
N THR A 42 13.27 33.80 -4.95
CA THR A 42 14.13 32.82 -4.27
C THR A 42 13.79 32.66 -2.79
N HIS A 43 13.57 33.76 -2.06
CA HIS A 43 13.31 33.73 -0.62
C HIS A 43 11.85 33.44 -0.28
N VAL A 44 10.90 33.66 -1.19
CA VAL A 44 9.47 33.42 -0.93
C VAL A 44 8.88 32.32 -1.83
N LEU A 45 8.84 32.51 -3.16
CA LEU A 45 8.21 31.56 -4.07
C LEU A 45 8.92 30.20 -4.10
N CYS A 46 10.25 30.20 -4.26
CA CYS A 46 11.02 28.97 -4.35
C CYS A 46 11.00 28.13 -3.07
N ARG A 47 10.64 28.72 -1.92
CA ARG A 47 10.51 28.01 -0.63
C ARG A 47 9.40 26.95 -0.61
N ILE A 48 8.52 26.92 -1.62
CA ILE A 48 7.56 25.82 -1.81
C ILE A 48 8.25 24.46 -2.07
N ALA A 49 9.47 24.46 -2.61
CA ALA A 49 10.13 23.25 -3.10
C ALA A 49 10.37 22.17 -2.04
N VAL A 50 10.98 22.52 -0.90
CA VAL A 50 11.31 21.54 0.15
C VAL A 50 10.05 21.00 0.86
N PRO A 51 9.08 21.84 1.28
CA PRO A 51 7.75 21.40 1.70
C PRO A 51 7.09 20.43 0.72
N PHE A 52 7.15 20.72 -0.58
CA PHE A 52 6.60 19.84 -1.60
C PHE A 52 7.28 18.46 -1.56
N PHE A 53 8.61 18.39 -1.44
CA PHE A 53 9.33 17.11 -1.35
C PHE A 53 8.95 16.32 -0.09
N PHE A 54 8.79 16.96 1.06
CA PHE A 54 8.31 16.29 2.28
C PHE A 54 6.87 15.78 2.13
N THR A 55 5.97 16.58 1.56
CA THR A 55 4.59 16.16 1.27
C THR A 55 4.54 15.02 0.25
N ALA A 56 5.40 15.04 -0.78
CA ALA A 56 5.50 13.97 -1.75
C ALA A 56 5.97 12.67 -1.08
N SER A 57 6.98 12.77 -0.21
CA SER A 57 7.48 11.62 0.57
C SER A 57 6.39 11.07 1.50
N GLY A 58 5.72 11.92 2.28
CA GLY A 58 4.60 11.51 3.14
C GLY A 58 3.45 10.86 2.36
N PHE A 59 3.11 11.39 1.18
CA PHE A 59 2.05 10.85 0.32
C PHE A 59 2.31 9.43 -0.18
N PHE A 60 3.57 9.10 -0.50
CA PHE A 60 3.94 7.76 -0.96
C PHE A 60 4.34 6.81 0.18
N LEU A 61 4.82 7.34 1.31
CA LEU A 61 5.26 6.58 2.47
C LEU A 61 4.08 6.08 3.31
N PHE A 62 3.09 6.93 3.56
CA PHE A 62 1.94 6.63 4.41
C PHE A 62 0.72 6.23 3.57
N ARG A 63 0.79 5.06 2.92
CA ARG A 63 -0.34 4.49 2.16
C ARG A 63 -1.48 4.11 3.11
N MET A 64 -2.72 4.17 2.62
CA MET A 64 -3.92 3.92 3.43
C MET A 64 -3.83 2.56 4.13
N GLY A 65 -3.99 2.55 5.47
CA GLY A 65 -4.08 1.35 6.29
C GLY A 65 -2.76 0.58 6.51
N THR A 66 -1.78 0.69 5.62
CA THR A 66 -0.53 -0.08 5.74
C THR A 66 0.49 0.65 6.63
N TYR A 67 0.41 0.41 7.94
CA TYR A 67 1.52 0.70 8.87
C TYR A 67 2.62 -0.36 8.76
N ASP A 68 3.06 -0.62 7.52
CA ASP A 68 4.08 -1.61 7.24
C ASP A 68 5.44 -1.09 7.72
N GLY A 69 5.91 -1.64 8.84
CA GLY A 69 7.23 -1.37 9.38
C GLY A 69 8.36 -1.65 8.38
N LYS A 70 8.16 -2.52 7.37
CA LYS A 70 9.14 -2.78 6.31
C LYS A 70 9.28 -1.60 5.36
N ILE A 71 8.17 -1.02 4.88
CA ILE A 71 8.21 0.15 3.96
C ILE A 71 8.91 1.33 4.63
N ARG A 72 8.57 1.60 5.89
CA ARG A 72 9.25 2.62 6.69
C ARG A 72 10.75 2.32 6.81
N THR A 73 11.11 1.10 7.19
CA THR A 73 12.52 0.70 7.34
C THR A 73 13.29 0.85 6.03
N GLN A 74 12.67 0.51 4.88
CA GLN A 74 13.28 0.71 3.56
C GLN A 74 13.49 2.20 3.24
N PHE A 75 12.50 3.05 3.53
CA PHE A 75 12.63 4.50 3.36
C PHE A 75 13.76 5.06 4.23
N LEU A 76 13.79 4.72 5.53
CA LEU A 76 14.82 5.19 6.46
C LEU A 76 16.21 4.71 6.05
N LYS A 77 16.36 3.43 5.66
CA LYS A 77 17.63 2.90 5.15
C LYS A 77 18.09 3.64 3.89
N LYS A 78 17.17 3.93 2.97
CA LYS A 78 17.50 4.68 1.75
C LYS A 78 17.97 6.10 2.08
N MET A 79 17.24 6.82 2.93
CA MET A 79 17.59 8.20 3.29
C MET A 79 18.90 8.25 4.08
N ALA A 80 19.11 7.32 5.02
CA ALA A 80 20.36 7.21 5.78
C ALA A 80 21.55 6.87 4.87
N GLY A 81 21.39 5.94 3.93
CA GLY A 81 22.45 5.60 2.97
C GLY A 81 22.81 6.77 2.05
N LEU A 82 21.82 7.53 1.58
CA LEU A 82 22.06 8.74 0.80
C LEU A 82 22.72 9.85 1.62
N TYR A 83 22.34 9.97 2.89
CA TYR A 83 22.96 10.95 3.78
C TYR A 83 24.42 10.61 4.05
N LEU A 84 24.73 9.35 4.36
CA LEU A 84 26.12 8.88 4.51
C LEU A 84 26.93 9.12 3.24
N PHE A 85 26.36 8.80 2.07
CA PHE A 85 27.00 9.07 0.79
C PHE A 85 27.30 10.57 0.60
N ALA A 86 26.33 11.44 0.91
CA ALA A 86 26.51 12.88 0.78
C ALA A 86 27.55 13.43 1.77
N ILE A 87 27.60 12.93 3.01
CA ILE A 87 28.65 13.26 3.99
C ILE A 87 30.04 12.94 3.42
N ILE A 88 30.22 11.74 2.85
CA ILE A 88 31.50 11.33 2.26
C ILE A 88 31.83 12.19 1.02
N LEU A 89 30.85 12.45 0.16
CA LEU A 89 31.03 13.24 -1.06
C LEU A 89 31.54 14.66 -0.77
N TYR A 90 31.01 15.30 0.28
CA TYR A 90 31.37 16.68 0.66
C TYR A 90 32.49 16.78 1.70
N LEU A 91 33.01 15.65 2.18
CA LEU A 91 34.12 15.63 3.14
C LEU A 91 35.36 16.40 2.63
N PRO A 92 35.82 16.25 1.37
CA PRO A 92 36.97 17.02 0.88
C PRO A 92 36.70 18.53 0.86
N VAL A 93 35.48 18.94 0.53
CA VAL A 93 35.07 20.36 0.51
C VAL A 93 35.08 20.91 1.94
N ASN A 94 34.57 20.15 2.92
CA ASN A 94 34.60 20.53 4.33
C ASN A 94 36.03 20.66 4.89
N ILE A 95 36.94 19.78 4.49
CA ILE A 95 38.35 19.88 4.86
C ILE A 95 38.95 21.17 4.28
N TYR A 96 38.67 21.45 3.00
CA TYR A 96 39.17 22.64 2.32
C TYR A 96 38.64 23.95 2.94
N THR A 97 37.36 24.00 3.32
CA THR A 97 36.76 25.18 3.97
C THR A 97 37.17 25.35 5.43
N GLY A 98 37.98 24.43 5.98
CA GLY A 98 38.48 24.51 7.36
C GLY A 98 37.44 24.13 8.42
N PHE A 99 36.38 23.41 8.05
CA PHE A 99 35.29 23.00 8.95
C PHE A 99 35.79 22.34 10.25
N PHE A 100 36.84 21.52 10.17
CA PHE A 100 37.40 20.78 11.32
C PHE A 100 38.32 21.60 12.24
N LYS A 101 38.50 22.91 11.99
CA LYS A 101 39.37 23.80 12.80
C LYS A 101 38.63 24.55 13.91
N THR A 102 37.35 24.25 14.15
CA THR A 102 36.50 24.88 15.18
C THR A 102 36.87 24.44 16.61
N LYS A 103 36.83 25.39 17.56
CA LYS A 103 37.24 25.16 18.97
C LYS A 103 36.37 24.14 19.73
N ASN A 104 35.15 23.85 19.28
CA ASN A 104 34.19 22.90 19.89
C ASN A 104 33.74 21.83 18.88
N LEU A 105 34.70 21.10 18.30
CA LEU A 105 34.45 20.23 17.15
C LEU A 105 33.39 19.15 17.38
N PHE A 106 33.44 18.42 18.50
CA PHE A 106 32.57 17.26 18.70
C PHE A 106 31.08 17.61 18.90
N PRO A 107 30.70 18.59 19.75
CA PRO A 107 29.31 19.03 19.87
C PRO A 107 28.72 19.58 18.57
N GLU A 108 29.46 20.43 17.85
CA GLU A 108 29.02 21.00 16.57
C GLU A 108 28.84 19.91 15.50
N MET A 109 29.77 18.94 15.42
CA MET A 109 29.63 17.79 14.52
C MET A 109 28.39 16.95 14.82
N MET A 110 28.02 16.77 16.09
CA MET A 110 26.80 16.03 16.46
C MET A 110 25.53 16.80 16.09
N LYS A 111 25.54 18.11 16.32
CA LYS A 111 24.46 19.00 15.93
C LYS A 111 24.26 19.01 14.41
N ASP A 112 25.33 19.16 13.63
CA ASP A 112 25.31 19.08 12.17
C ASP A 112 24.89 17.71 11.67
N LEU A 113 25.38 16.63 12.30
CA LEU A 113 25.02 15.28 11.88
C LEU A 113 23.51 15.02 12.05
N ILE A 114 22.91 15.48 13.15
CA ILE A 114 21.54 15.13 13.53
C ILE A 114 20.51 16.14 12.97
N PHE A 115 20.82 17.44 12.97
CA PHE A 115 19.83 18.50 12.73
C PHE A 115 20.16 19.34 11.49
N ASP A 116 21.35 19.94 11.45
CA ASP A 116 21.65 21.04 10.52
C ASP A 116 22.25 20.57 9.18
N GLY A 117 22.74 19.33 9.13
CA GLY A 117 23.41 18.74 7.98
C GLY A 117 24.91 19.05 7.96
N THR A 118 25.75 18.06 7.68
CA THR A 118 27.23 18.19 7.68
C THR A 118 27.80 19.09 6.57
N PHE A 119 26.96 19.64 5.70
CA PHE A 119 27.32 20.63 4.70
C PHE A 119 26.12 21.58 4.57
N TYR A 120 26.38 22.88 4.43
CA TYR A 120 25.45 24.00 4.59
C TYR A 120 24.15 23.94 3.73
N HIS A 121 24.02 22.95 2.85
CA HIS A 121 22.88 22.74 1.95
C HIS A 121 22.22 21.36 2.02
N LEU A 122 22.71 20.43 2.85
CA LEU A 122 22.24 19.02 2.90
C LEU A 122 21.27 18.67 4.05
N TRP A 123 20.78 19.67 4.78
CA TRP A 123 19.86 19.52 5.93
C TRP A 123 18.57 18.75 5.61
N TYR A 124 18.13 18.69 4.35
CA TYR A 124 16.92 17.97 3.94
C TYR A 124 16.94 16.49 4.32
N LEU A 125 18.10 15.82 4.23
CA LEU A 125 18.21 14.38 4.45
C LEU A 125 17.98 13.99 5.92
N PRO A 126 18.70 14.56 6.91
CA PRO A 126 18.38 14.34 8.32
C PRO A 126 16.96 14.82 8.67
N ALA A 127 16.52 15.95 8.09
CA ALA A 127 15.17 16.45 8.32
C ALA A 127 14.08 15.50 7.80
N ALA A 128 14.29 14.84 6.65
CA ALA A 128 13.37 13.85 6.11
C ALA A 128 13.30 12.59 7.00
N ILE A 129 14.42 12.18 7.58
CA ILE A 129 14.51 11.02 8.49
C ILE A 129 13.71 11.31 9.77
N LEU A 130 14.04 12.40 10.46
CA LEU A 130 13.37 12.80 11.70
C LEU A 130 11.89 13.11 11.48
N GLY A 131 11.59 13.89 10.44
CA GLY A 131 10.23 14.28 10.10
C GLY A 131 9.33 13.09 9.79
N ALA A 132 9.83 12.11 9.04
CA ALA A 132 9.10 10.87 8.76
C ALA A 132 8.85 10.04 10.03
N CYS A 133 9.84 9.94 10.92
CA CYS A 133 9.71 9.22 12.19
C CYS A 133 8.66 9.84 13.11
N ILE A 134 8.71 11.16 13.28
CA ILE A 134 7.74 11.91 14.11
C ILE A 134 6.34 11.78 13.51
N ALA A 135 6.18 12.07 12.21
CA ALA A 135 4.90 11.96 11.52
C ALA A 135 4.30 10.55 11.66
N TRP A 136 5.10 9.51 11.45
CA TRP A 136 4.66 8.12 11.63
C TRP A 136 4.15 7.87 13.05
N GLN A 137 4.90 8.28 14.06
CA GLN A 137 4.55 8.05 15.45
C GLN A 137 3.28 8.80 15.85
N CYS A 138 3.12 10.05 15.40
CA CYS A 138 1.92 10.85 15.60
C CYS A 138 0.70 10.19 14.92
N ILE A 139 0.81 9.85 13.63
CA ILE A 139 -0.30 9.21 12.89
C ILE A 139 -0.71 7.89 13.55
N LYS A 140 0.26 7.07 13.98
CA LYS A 140 0.00 5.79 14.64
C LYS A 140 -0.74 5.97 15.97
N ARG A 141 -0.40 6.99 16.77
CA ARG A 141 -0.97 7.18 18.12
C ARG A 141 -2.31 7.89 18.12
N VAL A 142 -2.45 8.96 17.34
CA VAL A 142 -3.60 9.88 17.43
C VAL A 142 -4.38 10.00 16.11
N GLY A 143 -4.05 9.17 15.11
CA GLY A 143 -4.62 9.24 13.77
C GLY A 143 -4.14 10.45 12.98
N THR A 144 -4.46 10.52 11.69
CA THR A 144 -3.97 11.60 10.81
C THR A 144 -4.49 12.97 11.19
N VAL A 145 -5.75 13.08 11.65
CA VAL A 145 -6.32 14.37 12.09
C VAL A 145 -5.60 14.86 13.35
N GLY A 146 -5.44 14.01 14.36
CA GLY A 146 -4.67 14.35 15.56
C GLY A 146 -3.22 14.71 15.25
N ALA A 147 -2.60 13.99 14.31
CA ALA A 147 -1.23 14.26 13.88
C ALA A 147 -1.08 15.63 13.19
N ILE A 148 -2.10 16.12 12.48
CA ILE A 148 -2.08 17.47 11.90
C ILE A 148 -1.98 18.52 13.00
N TYR A 149 -2.78 18.40 14.08
CA TYR A 149 -2.72 19.34 15.19
C TYR A 149 -1.36 19.35 15.89
N VAL A 150 -0.83 18.16 16.20
CA VAL A 150 0.50 18.04 16.84
C VAL A 150 1.59 18.64 15.94
N ALA A 151 1.58 18.31 14.66
CA ALA A 151 2.59 18.81 13.72
C ALA A 151 2.42 20.31 13.43
N ALA A 152 1.21 20.86 13.48
CA ALA A 152 0.97 22.30 13.35
C ALA A 152 1.52 23.08 14.56
N ILE A 153 1.40 22.54 15.77
CA ILE A 153 2.02 23.13 16.97
C ILE A 153 3.55 23.15 16.82
N LEU A 154 4.16 22.04 16.41
CA LEU A 154 5.62 22.00 16.16
C LEU A 154 6.04 23.01 15.09
N TYR A 155 5.26 23.16 14.02
CA TYR A 155 5.51 24.16 12.98
C TYR A 155 5.39 25.59 13.49
N LEU A 156 4.41 25.89 14.33
CA LEU A 156 4.25 27.22 14.93
C LEU A 156 5.42 27.55 15.86
N ILE A 157 5.90 26.60 16.66
CA ILE A 157 7.14 26.78 17.45
C ILE A 157 8.32 27.04 16.51
N GLY A 158 8.42 26.30 15.40
CA GLY A 158 9.49 26.56 14.44
C GLY A 158 9.43 27.94 13.81
N LEU A 159 8.22 28.41 13.48
CA LEU A 159 7.95 29.66 12.79
C LEU A 159 8.45 30.88 13.58
N PHE A 160 8.19 30.88 14.89
CA PHE A 160 8.64 31.93 15.82
C PHE A 160 10.13 31.88 16.15
N GLY A 161 10.83 30.79 15.85
CA GLY A 161 12.29 30.74 15.92
C GLY A 161 12.99 31.12 14.62
N ASP A 162 12.24 31.38 13.55
CA ASP A 162 12.80 31.66 12.23
C ASP A 162 12.26 32.98 11.66
N SER A 163 11.28 32.92 10.75
CA SER A 163 10.75 34.10 10.07
C SER A 163 9.95 35.06 10.98
N TYR A 164 9.49 34.60 12.14
CA TYR A 164 8.75 35.44 13.11
C TYR A 164 9.59 35.77 14.37
N TYR A 165 10.90 35.53 14.32
CA TYR A 165 11.79 35.65 15.47
C TYR A 165 11.80 37.05 16.11
N GLY A 166 11.73 38.12 15.32
CA GLY A 166 11.69 39.50 15.82
C GLY A 166 10.45 39.83 16.68
N ILE A 167 9.42 38.97 16.67
CA ILE A 167 8.30 39.03 17.63
C ILE A 167 8.65 38.25 18.90
N ALA A 168 9.24 37.06 18.76
CA ALA A 168 9.61 36.21 19.88
C ALA A 168 10.72 36.81 20.75
N GLU A 169 11.72 37.44 20.15
CA GLU A 169 12.86 38.06 20.85
C GLU A 169 12.43 39.20 21.78
N LYS A 170 11.35 39.90 21.44
CA LYS A 170 10.78 40.99 22.25
C LYS A 170 10.10 40.50 23.54
N LEU A 171 9.81 39.19 23.63
CA LEU A 171 9.15 38.58 24.78
C LEU A 171 10.19 37.80 25.61
N PRO A 172 10.48 38.20 26.87
CA PRO A 172 11.59 37.63 27.65
C PRO A 172 11.54 36.10 27.78
N ILE A 173 10.35 35.54 27.98
CA ILE A 173 10.15 34.09 28.11
C ILE A 173 10.46 33.36 26.80
N LEU A 174 10.02 33.90 25.66
CA LEU A 174 10.26 33.29 24.36
C LEU A 174 11.72 33.47 23.93
N ASN A 175 12.33 34.62 24.20
CA ASN A 175 13.74 34.83 23.94
C ASN A 175 14.62 33.82 24.71
N ALA A 176 14.34 33.60 25.99
CA ALA A 176 15.03 32.57 26.79
C ALA A 176 14.77 31.14 26.30
N LEU A 177 13.56 30.85 25.80
CA LEU A 177 13.26 29.55 25.19
C LEU A 177 14.10 29.34 23.92
N TYR A 178 14.10 30.31 23.00
CA TYR A 178 14.80 30.19 21.73
C TYR A 178 16.31 30.21 21.89
N SER A 179 16.87 31.02 22.81
CA SER A 179 18.30 30.99 23.10
C SER A 179 18.76 29.61 23.56
N ASN A 180 17.97 28.92 24.38
CA ASN A 180 18.22 27.52 24.76
C ASN A 180 18.06 26.57 23.57
N LEU A 181 17.02 26.73 22.74
CA LEU A 181 16.83 25.88 21.55
C LEU A 181 17.98 26.02 20.55
N PHE A 182 18.54 27.23 20.39
CA PHE A 182 19.66 27.48 19.49
C PHE A 182 21.00 26.88 19.97
N THR A 183 21.06 26.41 21.22
CA THR A 183 22.19 25.57 21.66
C THR A 183 22.12 24.14 21.11
N ILE A 184 20.93 23.70 20.67
CA ILE A 184 20.67 22.33 20.19
C ILE A 184 20.73 22.24 18.66
N PHE A 185 20.21 23.26 17.95
CA PHE A 185 20.25 23.36 16.48
C PHE A 185 20.34 24.82 16.06
N ASP A 186 21.02 25.13 14.96
CA ASP A 186 21.23 26.52 14.53
C ASP A 186 19.94 27.19 14.04
N TYR A 187 19.05 26.38 13.47
CA TYR A 187 17.81 26.84 12.86
C TYR A 187 16.64 25.98 13.29
N THR A 188 15.48 26.60 13.47
CA THR A 188 14.23 25.86 13.70
C THR A 188 13.67 25.25 12.41
N ARG A 189 14.17 25.63 11.23
CA ARG A 189 13.90 24.93 9.95
C ARG A 189 14.62 23.58 9.90
N ASN A 190 14.12 22.61 10.65
CA ASN A 190 14.75 21.30 10.81
C ASN A 190 13.73 20.13 10.79
N GLY A 191 14.23 18.92 11.02
CA GLY A 191 13.43 17.69 10.99
C GLY A 191 12.35 17.56 12.07
N ILE A 192 12.44 18.34 13.14
CA ILE A 192 11.52 18.28 14.29
C ILE A 192 10.41 19.31 14.13
N LEU A 193 10.78 20.58 13.90
CA LEU A 193 9.81 21.68 13.93
C LEU A 193 9.22 21.97 12.55
N PHE A 194 9.93 21.69 11.46
CA PHE A 194 9.47 22.03 10.10
C PHE A 194 8.92 20.84 9.32
N ALA A 195 9.67 19.74 9.22
CA ALA A 195 9.33 18.62 8.34
C ALA A 195 8.01 17.86 8.67
N PRO A 196 7.63 17.62 9.95
CA PRO A 196 6.52 16.70 10.25
C PRO A 196 5.17 17.11 9.65
N ILE A 197 4.83 18.40 9.63
CA ILE A 197 3.53 18.87 9.11
C ILE A 197 3.35 18.49 7.65
N PHE A 198 4.40 18.61 6.84
CA PHE A 198 4.34 18.29 5.41
C PHE A 198 4.25 16.78 5.15
N PHE A 199 4.91 15.96 5.98
CA PHE A 199 4.75 14.51 5.94
C PHE A 199 3.32 14.06 6.30
N VAL A 200 2.76 14.64 7.36
CA VAL A 200 1.37 14.38 7.77
C VAL A 200 0.38 14.88 6.72
N LEU A 201 0.62 16.05 6.13
CA LEU A 201 -0.16 16.60 5.03
C LEU A 201 -0.19 15.65 3.83
N GLY A 202 0.96 15.05 3.50
CA GLY A 202 1.05 14.02 2.46
C GLY A 202 0.17 12.80 2.76
N SER A 203 0.17 12.32 4.01
CA SER A 203 -0.74 11.25 4.46
C SER A 203 -2.21 11.65 4.32
N ALA A 204 -2.57 12.86 4.77
CA ALA A 204 -3.93 13.37 4.69
C ALA A 204 -4.41 13.48 3.24
N LEU A 205 -3.56 13.96 2.34
CA LEU A 205 -3.80 14.05 0.91
C LEU A 205 -3.94 12.67 0.24
N ARG A 206 -3.38 11.60 0.82
CA ARG A 206 -3.53 10.24 0.29
C ARG A 206 -4.89 9.62 0.63
N GLN A 207 -5.56 10.09 1.69
CA GLN A 207 -6.85 9.54 2.13
C GLN A 207 -7.97 9.84 1.14
N LYS A 208 -8.91 8.90 0.99
CA LYS A 208 -10.14 9.08 0.21
C LYS A 208 -11.14 9.99 0.94
N LYS A 209 -10.88 11.29 0.96
CA LYS A 209 -11.87 12.34 1.26
C LYS A 209 -12.42 12.93 -0.05
N PRO A 210 -13.60 13.58 -0.06
CA PRO A 210 -14.10 14.28 -1.24
C PRO A 210 -13.03 15.23 -1.77
N GLN A 211 -12.69 15.06 -3.05
CA GLN A 211 -11.60 15.79 -3.67
C GLN A 211 -12.08 17.18 -4.06
N ILE A 212 -11.33 18.21 -3.66
CA ILE A 212 -11.62 19.60 -4.06
C ILE A 212 -11.58 19.67 -5.59
N PRO A 213 -12.63 20.17 -6.26
CA PRO A 213 -12.63 20.30 -7.72
C PRO A 213 -11.45 21.16 -8.19
N ARG A 214 -10.85 20.78 -9.33
CA ARG A 214 -9.61 21.40 -9.83
C ARG A 214 -9.69 22.92 -9.91
N LYS A 215 -10.82 23.47 -10.34
CA LYS A 215 -11.07 24.92 -10.43
C LYS A 215 -10.88 25.62 -9.08
N TYR A 216 -11.50 25.09 -8.03
CA TYR A 216 -11.38 25.65 -6.68
C TYR A 216 -9.99 25.45 -6.09
N ALA A 217 -9.33 24.32 -6.39
CA ALA A 217 -7.95 24.10 -5.99
C ALA A 217 -6.98 25.10 -6.63
N ILE A 218 -7.18 25.45 -7.91
CA ILE A 218 -6.40 26.49 -8.61
C ILE A 218 -6.64 27.85 -7.98
N MET A 219 -7.90 28.23 -7.75
CA MET A 219 -8.25 29.51 -7.13
C MET A 219 -7.65 29.63 -5.72
N ALA A 220 -7.81 28.61 -4.88
CA ALA A 220 -7.26 28.58 -3.52
C ALA A 220 -5.72 28.57 -3.50
N PHE A 221 -5.07 27.90 -4.46
CA PHE A 221 -3.62 27.98 -4.63
C PHE A 221 -3.18 29.40 -4.99
N GLY A 222 -3.86 30.06 -5.94
CA GLY A 222 -3.56 31.44 -6.32
C GLY A 222 -3.72 32.41 -5.15
N ILE A 223 -4.82 32.29 -4.38
CA ILE A 223 -5.05 33.10 -3.17
C ILE A 223 -3.94 32.86 -2.14
N SER A 224 -3.63 31.60 -1.85
CA SER A 224 -2.58 31.25 -0.89
C SER A 224 -1.21 31.79 -1.32
N LEU A 225 -0.93 31.81 -2.62
CA LEU A 225 0.32 32.31 -3.17
C LEU A 225 0.45 33.83 -3.01
N VAL A 226 -0.65 34.58 -3.24
CA VAL A 226 -0.68 36.03 -3.00
C VAL A 226 -0.45 36.33 -1.51
N PHE A 227 -1.09 35.58 -0.61
CA PHE A 227 -0.85 35.75 0.82
C PHE A 227 0.56 35.34 1.24
N LEU A 228 1.16 34.33 0.62
CA LEU A 228 2.55 33.95 0.86
C LEU A 228 3.52 35.07 0.47
N LEU A 229 3.31 35.69 -0.70
CA LEU A 229 4.10 36.85 -1.13
C LEU A 229 3.90 38.05 -0.20
N GLY A 230 2.66 38.32 0.22
CA GLY A 230 2.35 39.37 1.19
C GLY A 230 2.96 39.12 2.58
N GLU A 231 2.93 37.88 3.05
CA GLU A 231 3.56 37.46 4.31
C GLU A 231 5.08 37.70 4.26
N GLY A 232 5.75 37.22 3.21
CA GLY A 232 7.19 37.45 3.03
C GLY A 232 7.58 38.93 2.93
N LEU A 233 6.68 39.78 2.40
CA LEU A 233 6.86 41.23 2.35
C LEU A 233 6.74 41.90 3.70
N LEU A 234 5.69 41.55 4.45
CA LEU A 234 5.44 42.13 5.77
C LEU A 234 6.60 41.81 6.70
N LEU A 235 7.04 40.54 6.71
CA LEU A 235 8.12 40.10 7.57
C LEU A 235 9.44 40.81 7.24
N ARG A 236 9.75 41.02 5.96
CA ARG A 236 10.94 41.78 5.52
C ARG A 236 10.83 43.26 5.85
N ARG A 237 9.66 43.86 5.64
CA ARG A 237 9.43 45.29 5.91
C ARG A 237 9.62 45.64 7.39
N TYR A 238 9.26 44.72 8.29
CA TYR A 238 9.40 44.90 9.73
C TYR A 238 10.67 44.26 10.31
N ASP A 239 11.57 43.74 9.46
CA ASP A 239 12.82 43.10 9.84
C ASP A 239 12.65 42.03 10.94
N LEU A 240 11.60 41.21 10.81
CA LEU A 240 11.23 40.21 11.82
C LEU A 240 11.96 38.88 11.66
N GLN A 241 12.65 38.68 10.54
CA GLN A 241 13.12 37.37 10.11
C GLN A 241 14.55 37.15 10.57
N ARG A 242 14.78 36.06 11.32
CA ARG A 242 16.13 35.55 11.53
C ARG A 242 16.63 34.82 10.28
N HIS A 243 15.77 33.98 9.68
CA HIS A 243 15.95 33.47 8.31
C HIS A 243 14.63 33.39 7.54
N ASP A 244 14.72 33.61 6.23
CA ASP A 244 13.58 33.62 5.30
C ASP A 244 13.22 32.21 4.84
N SER A 245 12.61 31.40 5.71
CA SER A 245 12.53 29.97 5.41
C SER A 245 11.24 29.25 5.83
N MET A 246 10.51 29.80 6.81
CA MET A 246 9.22 29.28 7.27
C MET A 246 8.13 30.34 7.10
N TYR A 247 6.97 29.97 6.56
CA TYR A 247 5.83 30.89 6.40
C TYR A 247 4.54 30.14 6.74
N LEU A 248 3.57 30.82 7.32
CA LEU A 248 2.24 30.28 7.60
C LEU A 248 1.56 29.85 6.29
N MET A 249 1.68 30.66 5.23
CA MET A 249 1.02 30.42 3.94
C MET A 249 1.70 29.33 3.10
N LEU A 250 2.86 28.80 3.51
CA LEU A 250 3.46 27.63 2.84
C LEU A 250 2.57 26.38 2.95
N ILE A 251 1.92 26.17 4.11
CA ILE A 251 1.07 25.00 4.34
C ILE A 251 -0.11 24.96 3.34
N PRO A 252 -0.96 26.01 3.24
CA PRO A 252 -2.05 26.01 2.26
C PRO A 252 -1.55 26.02 0.82
N CYS A 253 -0.46 26.73 0.50
CA CYS A 253 0.15 26.70 -0.84
C CYS A 253 0.47 25.27 -1.29
N VAL A 254 1.21 24.52 -0.47
CA VAL A 254 1.62 23.15 -0.79
C VAL A 254 0.41 22.21 -0.83
N TYR A 255 -0.55 22.38 0.09
CA TYR A 255 -1.76 21.58 0.11
C TYR A 255 -2.57 21.71 -1.19
N PHE A 256 -2.86 22.95 -1.61
CA PHE A 256 -3.66 23.18 -2.82
C PHE A 256 -2.89 22.86 -4.10
N LEU A 257 -1.57 23.11 -4.13
CA LEU A 257 -0.70 22.63 -5.20
C LEU A 257 -0.82 21.10 -5.37
N PHE A 258 -0.72 20.33 -4.29
CA PHE A 258 -0.90 18.89 -4.35
C PHE A 258 -2.30 18.47 -4.81
N CYS A 259 -3.34 19.21 -4.40
CA CYS A 259 -4.70 18.96 -4.87
C CYS A 259 -4.79 19.10 -6.40
N ILE A 260 -4.14 20.12 -6.99
CA ILE A 260 -4.06 20.31 -8.43
C ILE A 260 -3.30 19.16 -9.09
N LEU A 261 -2.08 18.86 -8.62
CA LEU A 261 -1.20 17.85 -9.23
C LEU A 261 -1.82 16.45 -9.24
N LYS A 262 -2.62 16.11 -8.21
CA LYS A 262 -3.36 14.84 -8.14
C LYS A 262 -4.44 14.69 -9.21
N THR A 263 -4.90 15.78 -9.83
CA THR A 263 -5.91 15.71 -10.90
C THR A 263 -5.32 15.36 -12.28
N ILE A 264 -4.00 15.45 -12.43
CA ILE A 264 -3.30 15.17 -13.69
C ILE A 264 -3.21 13.66 -13.90
N ARG A 265 -3.85 13.16 -14.97
CA ARG A 265 -3.85 11.74 -15.37
C ARG A 265 -2.73 11.48 -16.39
N GLY A 266 -2.13 10.30 -16.37
CA GLY A 266 -1.04 9.94 -17.29
C GLY A 266 -0.39 8.58 -16.98
N LYS A 267 0.88 8.40 -17.34
CA LYS A 267 1.70 7.24 -16.93
C LYS A 267 2.65 7.71 -15.83
N ARG A 268 2.94 6.85 -14.85
CA ARG A 268 3.89 7.17 -13.76
C ARG A 268 5.30 7.39 -14.30
N LEU A 269 5.99 8.44 -13.85
CA LEU A 269 7.35 8.78 -14.26
C LEU A 269 8.31 8.62 -13.07
N LYS A 270 8.56 7.36 -12.69
CA LYS A 270 9.36 7.02 -11.49
C LYS A 270 10.75 7.65 -11.49
N ILE A 271 11.36 7.83 -12.67
CA ILE A 271 12.69 8.39 -12.84
C ILE A 271 12.80 9.84 -12.35
N CYS A 272 11.71 10.61 -12.40
CA CYS A 272 11.72 12.01 -11.96
C CYS A 272 12.08 12.13 -10.47
N ALA A 273 11.68 11.17 -9.64
CA ALA A 273 12.01 11.16 -8.22
C ALA A 273 13.48 10.85 -7.94
N GLU A 274 14.12 10.03 -8.79
CA GLU A 274 15.54 9.72 -8.68
C GLU A 274 16.38 10.91 -9.17
N ILE A 275 16.04 11.47 -10.33
CA ILE A 275 16.71 12.65 -10.89
C ILE A 275 16.61 13.84 -9.94
N SER A 276 15.42 14.17 -9.42
CA SER A 276 15.25 15.32 -8.53
C SER A 276 16.11 15.22 -7.26
N LEU A 277 16.28 14.01 -6.72
CA LEU A 277 17.06 13.77 -5.51
C LEU A 277 18.56 13.83 -5.79
N LEU A 278 19.00 13.34 -6.95
CA LEU A 278 20.39 13.49 -7.38
C LEU A 278 20.73 14.95 -7.67
N VAL A 279 19.84 15.70 -8.32
CA VAL A 279 20.00 17.16 -8.49
C VAL A 279 20.13 17.83 -7.12
N TYR A 280 19.30 17.47 -6.14
CA TYR A 280 19.46 17.98 -4.77
C TYR A 280 20.85 17.68 -4.18
N ILE A 281 21.38 16.48 -4.36
CA ILE A 281 22.70 16.12 -3.81
C ILE A 281 23.86 16.79 -4.55
N PHE A 282 23.78 16.94 -5.87
CA PHE A 282 24.90 17.35 -6.72
C PHE A 282 24.89 18.83 -7.12
N HIS A 283 23.80 19.57 -6.96
CA HIS A 283 23.78 20.99 -7.33
C HIS A 283 24.83 21.86 -6.61
N PRO A 284 25.21 21.63 -5.33
CA PRO A 284 26.28 22.43 -4.72
C PRO A 284 27.63 22.19 -5.40
N LEU A 285 27.92 20.95 -5.80
CA LEU A 285 29.11 20.63 -6.59
C LEU A 285 29.04 21.27 -7.99
N ALA A 286 27.87 21.29 -8.61
CA ALA A 286 27.66 21.97 -9.89
C ALA A 286 27.94 23.47 -9.78
N ILE A 287 27.54 24.13 -8.69
CA ILE A 287 27.87 25.54 -8.42
C ILE A 287 29.38 25.73 -8.38
N LEU A 288 30.11 24.87 -7.65
CA LEU A 288 31.58 24.93 -7.57
C LEU A 288 32.24 24.75 -8.95
N ILE A 289 31.78 23.76 -9.73
CA ILE A 289 32.30 23.49 -11.08
C ILE A 289 32.04 24.68 -12.01
N VAL A 290 30.82 25.23 -12.03
CA VAL A 290 30.47 26.37 -12.89
C VAL A 290 31.29 27.61 -12.50
N ARG A 291 31.48 27.88 -11.21
CA ARG A 291 32.32 28.99 -10.74
C ARG A 291 33.78 28.80 -11.12
N MET A 292 34.31 27.58 -11.00
CA MET A 292 35.67 27.25 -11.41
C MET A 292 35.86 27.46 -12.91
N LEU A 293 34.93 26.97 -13.74
CA LEU A 293 34.96 27.21 -15.20
C LEU A 293 34.89 28.69 -15.53
N GLY A 294 34.02 29.45 -14.85
CA GLY A 294 33.94 30.90 -15.02
C GLY A 294 35.26 31.63 -14.79
N ARG A 295 36.04 31.22 -13.78
CA ARG A 295 37.38 31.76 -13.54
C ARG A 295 38.36 31.38 -14.64
N LEU A 296 38.34 30.13 -15.08
CA LEU A 296 39.25 29.62 -16.12
C LEU A 296 38.99 30.25 -17.49
N THR A 297 37.73 30.58 -17.81
CA THR A 297 37.34 31.16 -19.10
C THR A 297 37.26 32.69 -19.07
N GLY A 298 37.55 33.34 -17.93
CA GLY A 298 37.39 34.79 -17.76
C GLY A 298 35.93 35.29 -17.83
N ALA A 299 34.94 34.40 -17.72
CA ALA A 299 33.52 34.71 -17.86
C ALA A 299 32.84 34.97 -16.50
N GLU A 300 33.51 35.74 -15.64
CA GLU A 300 33.13 35.91 -14.23
C GLU A 300 31.74 36.53 -14.06
N ASN A 301 31.41 37.52 -14.90
CA ASN A 301 30.11 38.20 -14.88
C ASN A 301 28.92 37.27 -15.18
N LEU A 302 29.15 36.25 -15.99
CA LEU A 302 28.10 35.33 -16.42
C LEU A 302 28.04 34.09 -15.53
N LEU A 303 29.17 33.58 -15.06
CA LEU A 303 29.26 32.25 -14.44
C LEU A 303 29.65 32.26 -12.95
N ILE A 304 30.08 33.39 -12.39
CA ILE A 304 30.48 33.51 -10.98
C ILE A 304 29.49 34.34 -10.19
N TYR A 305 29.17 35.55 -10.66
CA TYR A 305 28.17 36.37 -9.99
C TYR A 305 26.78 35.74 -10.11
N ASN A 306 25.95 35.97 -9.11
CA ASN A 306 24.58 35.49 -9.03
C ASN A 306 23.72 36.12 -10.13
N SER A 307 23.82 35.54 -11.33
CA SER A 307 23.15 35.98 -12.55
C SER A 307 22.28 34.86 -13.10
N LEU A 308 21.38 35.22 -14.01
CA LEU A 308 20.58 34.24 -14.74
C LEU A 308 21.45 33.23 -15.51
N GLY A 309 22.61 33.68 -16.02
CA GLY A 309 23.58 32.81 -16.69
C GLY A 309 24.15 31.73 -15.76
N HIS A 310 24.54 32.13 -14.55
CA HIS A 310 25.05 31.21 -13.53
C HIS A 310 24.00 30.17 -13.13
N PHE A 311 22.74 30.58 -12.97
CA PHE A 311 21.62 29.69 -12.68
C PHE A 311 21.35 28.68 -13.80
N VAL A 312 21.30 29.12 -15.07
CA VAL A 312 21.05 28.24 -16.22
C VAL A 312 22.18 27.23 -16.37
N ALA A 313 23.44 27.67 -16.27
CA ALA A 313 24.61 26.79 -16.34
C ALA A 313 24.62 25.77 -15.19
N THR A 314 24.38 26.21 -13.96
CA THR A 314 24.31 25.32 -12.79
C THR A 314 23.17 24.31 -12.92
N THR A 315 22.01 24.73 -13.42
CA THR A 315 20.88 23.84 -13.69
C THR A 315 21.26 22.78 -14.72
N PHE A 316 21.84 23.19 -15.85
CA PHE A 316 22.27 22.26 -16.89
C PHE A 316 23.28 21.22 -16.36
N VAL A 317 24.34 21.68 -15.70
CA VAL A 317 25.39 20.78 -15.14
C VAL A 317 24.79 19.82 -14.10
N SER A 318 23.91 20.30 -13.22
CA SER A 318 23.26 19.47 -12.21
C SER A 318 22.41 18.35 -12.81
N PHE A 319 21.59 18.68 -13.83
CA PHE A 319 20.74 17.69 -14.50
C PHE A 319 21.55 16.74 -15.39
N ALA A 320 22.59 17.23 -16.07
CA ALA A 320 23.49 16.39 -16.86
C ALA A 320 24.19 15.35 -15.96
N ALA A 321 24.72 15.78 -14.81
CA ALA A 321 25.33 14.89 -13.83
C ALA A 321 24.32 13.87 -13.28
N ALA A 322 23.11 14.31 -12.90
CA ALA A 322 22.07 13.42 -12.42
C ALA A 322 21.68 12.36 -13.46
N CYS A 323 21.47 12.75 -14.72
CA CYS A 323 21.13 11.84 -15.81
C CYS A 323 22.27 10.86 -16.12
N PHE A 324 23.52 11.34 -16.14
CA PHE A 324 24.70 10.49 -16.32
C PHE A 324 24.80 9.43 -15.21
N ILE A 325 24.68 9.84 -13.94
CA ILE A 325 24.70 8.94 -12.80
C ILE A 325 23.57 7.91 -12.87
N VAL A 326 22.34 8.31 -13.20
CA VAL A 326 21.24 7.35 -13.37
C VAL A 326 21.57 6.34 -14.47
N ARG A 327 22.10 6.78 -15.60
CA ARG A 327 22.48 5.89 -16.72
C ARG A 327 23.60 4.93 -16.32
N VAL A 328 24.63 5.43 -15.64
CA VAL A 328 25.73 4.61 -15.11
C VAL A 328 25.22 3.62 -14.07
N LEU A 329 24.37 4.05 -13.14
CA LEU A 329 23.77 3.15 -12.13
C LEU A 329 22.86 2.09 -12.77
N VAL A 330 22.18 2.41 -13.87
CA VAL A 330 21.39 1.44 -14.64
C VAL A 330 22.30 0.45 -15.38
N PHE A 331 23.42 0.92 -15.92
CA PHE A 331 24.40 0.10 -16.63
C PHE A 331 25.22 -0.80 -15.69
N LEU A 332 25.66 -0.25 -14.56
CA LEU A 332 26.41 -0.95 -13.51
C LEU A 332 25.53 -1.77 -12.59
N ARG A 333 24.20 -1.62 -12.64
CA ARG A 333 23.30 -2.53 -11.95
C ARG A 333 23.54 -3.89 -12.58
N PRO A 334 24.11 -4.87 -11.84
CA PRO A 334 24.11 -6.23 -12.34
C PRO A 334 22.66 -6.57 -12.67
N GLU A 335 22.42 -7.34 -13.74
CA GLU A 335 21.12 -7.97 -13.93
C GLU A 335 20.70 -8.48 -12.56
N ARG A 336 19.60 -7.94 -12.03
CA ARG A 336 19.02 -8.50 -10.82
C ARG A 336 18.61 -9.89 -11.24
N LYS A 337 19.51 -10.87 -11.08
CA LYS A 337 19.12 -12.27 -10.93
C LYS A 337 18.06 -12.20 -9.85
N GLU A 338 16.83 -12.44 -10.28
CA GLU A 338 15.69 -12.45 -9.40
C GLU A 338 16.10 -13.28 -8.19
N ALA A 339 16.01 -12.70 -6.98
CA ALA A 339 16.50 -13.37 -5.79
C ALA A 339 15.97 -14.80 -5.80
N TYR A 340 16.84 -15.79 -5.62
CA TYR A 340 16.44 -17.19 -5.67
C TYR A 340 15.25 -17.39 -4.74
N ARG A 341 14.10 -17.74 -5.32
CA ARG A 341 12.86 -18.00 -4.59
C ARG A 341 12.47 -19.43 -4.87
N ARG A 342 12.43 -20.21 -3.78
CA ARG A 342 12.06 -21.62 -3.81
C ARG A 342 10.67 -21.84 -4.42
N ILE A 343 9.68 -21.14 -3.87
CA ILE A 343 8.29 -21.13 -4.34
C ILE A 343 7.64 -19.80 -3.97
N SER A 344 6.82 -19.25 -4.86
CA SER A 344 6.12 -17.99 -4.65
C SER A 344 4.71 -18.01 -5.25
N ALA A 345 3.77 -17.37 -4.56
CA ALA A 345 2.44 -17.05 -5.06
C ALA A 345 2.43 -15.60 -5.55
N GLU A 346 2.35 -15.41 -6.86
CA GLU A 346 2.21 -14.09 -7.48
C GLU A 346 0.74 -13.69 -7.48
N ILE A 347 0.43 -12.58 -6.80
CA ILE A 347 -0.93 -12.05 -6.61
C ILE A 347 -1.10 -10.83 -7.50
N ASN A 348 -1.90 -10.95 -8.55
CA ASN A 348 -2.15 -9.87 -9.51
C ASN A 348 -3.28 -8.96 -9.01
N THR A 349 -2.93 -7.79 -8.47
CA THR A 349 -3.91 -6.86 -7.91
C THR A 349 -4.80 -6.21 -8.97
N GLU A 350 -4.33 -6.11 -10.21
CA GLU A 350 -5.14 -5.61 -11.33
C GLU A 350 -6.23 -6.60 -11.74
N ASN A 351 -5.95 -7.92 -11.67
CA ASN A 351 -7.00 -8.93 -11.88
C ASN A 351 -8.06 -8.88 -10.78
N LEU A 352 -7.66 -8.64 -9.53
CA LEU A 352 -8.60 -8.43 -8.43
C LEU A 352 -9.50 -7.20 -8.67
N ARG A 353 -8.91 -6.07 -9.10
CA ARG A 353 -9.67 -4.85 -9.47
C ARG A 353 -10.62 -5.09 -10.63
N HIS A 354 -10.18 -5.82 -11.66
CA HIS A 354 -11.01 -6.25 -12.77
C HIS A 354 -12.21 -7.08 -12.27
N ASN A 355 -11.97 -8.06 -11.40
CA ASN A 355 -13.03 -8.91 -10.85
C ASN A 355 -14.04 -8.09 -10.06
N ILE A 356 -13.59 -7.15 -9.21
CA ILE A 356 -14.49 -6.25 -8.48
C ILE A 356 -15.38 -5.44 -9.44
N CYS A 357 -14.81 -4.93 -10.54
CA CYS A 357 -15.56 -4.21 -11.55
C CYS A 357 -16.64 -5.11 -12.17
N MET A 358 -16.29 -6.34 -12.54
CA MET A 358 -17.26 -7.29 -13.13
C MET A 358 -18.33 -7.73 -12.14
N LEU A 359 -17.99 -7.90 -10.86
CA LEU A 359 -18.98 -8.21 -9.83
C LEU A 359 -19.99 -7.07 -9.69
N ARG A 360 -19.52 -5.81 -9.70
CA ARG A 360 -20.41 -4.63 -9.64
C ARG A 360 -21.37 -4.53 -10.83
N THR A 361 -20.98 -4.97 -12.03
CA THR A 361 -21.90 -4.94 -13.19
C THR A 361 -23.03 -5.96 -13.10
N LEU A 362 -22.91 -6.96 -12.22
CA LEU A 362 -23.95 -7.98 -12.00
C LEU A 362 -24.84 -7.65 -10.79
N MET A 363 -24.48 -6.63 -10.02
CA MET A 363 -25.18 -6.22 -8.82
C MET A 363 -26.10 -5.04 -9.12
N GLN A 364 -27.15 -4.90 -8.32
CA GLN A 364 -27.91 -3.66 -8.26
C GLN A 364 -27.10 -2.54 -7.58
N ASP A 365 -27.38 -1.29 -7.94
CA ASP A 365 -26.65 -0.11 -7.44
C ASP A 365 -26.72 0.07 -5.91
N SER A 366 -27.81 -0.38 -5.27
CA SER A 366 -27.99 -0.31 -3.81
C SER A 366 -27.25 -1.43 -3.06
N CYS A 367 -26.92 -2.53 -3.74
CA CYS A 367 -26.29 -3.70 -3.14
C CYS A 367 -24.80 -3.48 -2.92
N LYS A 368 -24.27 -3.96 -1.79
CA LYS A 368 -22.86 -3.82 -1.40
C LYS A 368 -22.12 -5.15 -1.45
N ILE A 369 -20.82 -5.07 -1.68
CA ILE A 369 -19.93 -6.24 -1.61
C ILE A 369 -19.46 -6.39 -0.17
N MET A 370 -19.78 -7.52 0.45
CA MET A 370 -19.11 -8.00 1.67
C MET A 370 -18.03 -9.01 1.27
N ALA A 371 -16.79 -8.55 1.13
CA ALA A 371 -15.69 -9.37 0.63
C ALA A 371 -15.29 -10.48 1.62
N VAL A 372 -15.35 -11.73 1.17
CA VAL A 372 -14.99 -12.87 2.02
C VAL A 372 -13.49 -13.11 1.94
N VAL A 373 -12.78 -12.80 3.03
CA VAL A 373 -11.31 -12.81 3.14
C VAL A 373 -10.80 -13.78 4.22
N LYS A 374 -11.64 -14.72 4.64
CA LYS A 374 -11.26 -15.83 5.55
C LYS A 374 -10.15 -16.71 4.97
N ALA A 375 -9.47 -17.46 5.84
CA ALA A 375 -8.36 -18.35 5.49
C ALA A 375 -7.28 -17.63 4.68
N ASP A 376 -6.82 -16.49 5.22
CA ASP A 376 -5.82 -15.62 4.58
C ASP A 376 -6.23 -15.17 3.16
N ALA A 377 -7.49 -14.76 2.99
CA ALA A 377 -8.09 -14.44 1.69
C ALA A 377 -7.94 -15.59 0.68
N TYR A 378 -8.35 -16.79 1.10
CA TYR A 378 -8.21 -18.02 0.30
C TYR A 378 -6.74 -18.21 -0.13
N GLY A 379 -5.80 -18.01 0.80
CA GLY A 379 -4.35 -18.13 0.57
C GLY A 379 -3.67 -16.95 -0.15
N HIS A 380 -4.42 -15.92 -0.57
CA HIS A 380 -3.88 -14.77 -1.31
C HIS A 380 -3.21 -13.70 -0.43
N GLY A 381 -3.34 -13.79 0.89
CA GLY A 381 -2.84 -12.80 1.85
C GLY A 381 -3.88 -11.77 2.26
N ALA A 382 -4.61 -12.04 3.35
CA ALA A 382 -5.76 -11.25 3.77
C ALA A 382 -5.46 -9.76 4.01
N PRO A 383 -4.40 -9.36 4.75
CA PRO A 383 -4.10 -7.95 4.96
C PRO A 383 -3.91 -7.14 3.68
N ALA A 384 -3.17 -7.70 2.72
CA ALA A 384 -2.86 -7.03 1.47
C ALA A 384 -4.08 -6.98 0.54
N ILE A 385 -4.82 -8.09 0.41
CA ILE A 385 -6.07 -8.15 -0.36
C ILE A 385 -7.09 -7.17 0.21
N SER A 386 -7.32 -7.18 1.53
CA SER A 386 -8.24 -6.25 2.19
C SER A 386 -7.83 -4.78 2.03
N SER A 387 -6.53 -4.49 2.00
CA SER A 387 -6.04 -3.14 1.73
C SER A 387 -6.41 -2.68 0.31
N VAL A 388 -6.22 -3.53 -0.70
CA VAL A 388 -6.65 -3.25 -2.08
C VAL A 388 -8.17 -3.08 -2.16
N LEU A 389 -8.94 -3.91 -1.46
CA LEU A 389 -10.39 -3.81 -1.41
C LEU A 389 -10.88 -2.48 -0.81
N ASN A 390 -10.26 -2.01 0.30
CA ASN A 390 -10.51 -0.66 0.83
C ASN A 390 -10.15 0.43 -0.19
N GLU A 391 -9.04 0.27 -0.92
CA GLU A 391 -8.65 1.18 -2.01
C GLU A 391 -9.64 1.18 -3.19
N GLU A 392 -10.44 0.13 -3.36
CA GLU A 392 -11.54 0.05 -4.34
C GLU A 392 -12.90 0.47 -3.76
N GLY A 393 -12.94 0.88 -2.48
CA GLY A 393 -14.14 1.37 -1.81
C GLY A 393 -15.03 0.28 -1.22
N ILE A 394 -14.51 -0.94 -1.05
CA ILE A 394 -15.17 -2.01 -0.33
C ILE A 394 -14.79 -1.91 1.15
N PHE A 395 -15.78 -1.78 2.02
CA PHE A 395 -15.62 -1.56 3.46
C PHE A 395 -16.34 -2.62 4.31
N ASP A 396 -16.92 -3.64 3.69
CA ASP A 396 -17.57 -4.75 4.37
C ASP A 396 -16.77 -6.01 4.10
N PHE A 397 -16.31 -6.67 5.16
CA PHE A 397 -15.48 -7.88 5.08
C PHE A 397 -16.10 -8.99 5.90
N ALA A 398 -15.83 -10.24 5.49
CA ALA A 398 -16.17 -11.41 6.28
C ALA A 398 -14.96 -12.33 6.48
N VAL A 399 -14.76 -12.75 7.73
CA VAL A 399 -13.69 -13.64 8.20
C VAL A 399 -14.30 -14.84 8.94
N ALA A 400 -13.53 -15.91 9.13
CA ALA A 400 -13.98 -17.09 9.86
C ALA A 400 -13.91 -16.90 11.39
N THR A 401 -12.83 -16.30 11.89
CA THR A 401 -12.56 -16.21 13.34
C THR A 401 -12.28 -14.78 13.82
N ILE A 402 -12.28 -14.60 15.15
CA ILE A 402 -11.92 -13.32 15.76
C ILE A 402 -10.45 -12.97 15.49
N GLU A 403 -9.54 -13.94 15.48
CA GLU A 403 -8.11 -13.72 15.24
C GLU A 403 -7.87 -13.13 13.84
N GLU A 404 -8.53 -13.66 12.81
CA GLU A 404 -8.48 -13.09 11.45
C GLU A 404 -8.98 -11.63 11.44
N GLY A 405 -10.09 -11.35 12.14
CA GLY A 405 -10.62 -9.99 12.26
C GLY A 405 -9.67 -9.03 12.97
N ILE A 406 -8.97 -9.49 14.01
CA ILE A 406 -7.94 -8.72 14.72
C ILE A 406 -6.76 -8.43 13.80
N VAL A 407 -6.26 -9.42 13.06
CA VAL A 407 -5.16 -9.25 12.10
C VAL A 407 -5.50 -8.19 11.06
N LEU A 408 -6.72 -8.19 10.52
CA LEU A 408 -7.17 -7.15 9.60
C LEU A 408 -7.18 -5.76 10.25
N ARG A 409 -7.68 -5.64 11.48
CA ARG A 409 -7.71 -4.35 12.20
C ARG A 409 -6.32 -3.80 12.50
N GLU A 410 -5.42 -4.66 12.94
CA GLU A 410 -4.02 -4.28 13.23
C GLU A 410 -3.26 -3.92 11.95
N SER A 411 -3.68 -4.49 10.81
CA SER A 411 -3.24 -4.12 9.47
C SER A 411 -3.92 -2.87 8.90
N GLY A 412 -4.66 -2.12 9.73
CA GLY A 412 -5.28 -0.84 9.39
C GLY A 412 -6.51 -0.92 8.48
N ILE A 413 -7.15 -2.09 8.36
CA ILE A 413 -8.38 -2.27 7.57
C ILE A 413 -9.56 -1.60 8.26
N SER A 414 -10.24 -0.73 7.52
CA SER A 414 -11.41 0.04 7.99
C SER A 414 -12.72 -0.55 7.49
N GLY A 415 -13.83 -0.14 8.12
CA GLY A 415 -15.17 -0.61 7.78
C GLY A 415 -15.65 -1.76 8.66
N ASN A 416 -16.73 -2.43 8.25
CA ASN A 416 -17.34 -3.55 8.96
C ASN A 416 -16.56 -4.85 8.73
N ILE A 417 -16.38 -5.65 9.78
CA ILE A 417 -15.77 -6.99 9.69
C ILE A 417 -16.69 -7.96 10.43
N LEU A 418 -17.38 -8.81 9.67
CA LEU A 418 -18.22 -9.88 10.17
C LEU A 418 -17.41 -11.15 10.42
N ILE A 419 -17.55 -11.72 11.61
CA ILE A 419 -17.02 -13.05 11.94
C ILE A 419 -18.13 -14.07 11.69
N PHE A 420 -17.91 -15.02 10.79
CA PHE A 420 -18.87 -16.09 10.48
C PHE A 420 -18.97 -17.14 11.58
N GLY A 421 -17.86 -17.47 12.24
CA GLY A 421 -17.83 -18.46 13.32
C GLY A 421 -18.31 -17.88 14.65
N ALA A 422 -18.59 -18.77 15.61
CA ALA A 422 -18.85 -18.36 16.99
C ALA A 422 -17.55 -17.97 17.69
N THR A 423 -17.56 -16.84 18.39
CA THR A 423 -16.46 -16.43 19.28
C THR A 423 -16.81 -16.78 20.73
N ASP A 424 -15.85 -17.30 21.51
CA ASP A 424 -16.08 -17.51 22.95
C ASP A 424 -16.56 -16.19 23.62
N PRO A 425 -17.72 -16.17 24.31
CA PRO A 425 -18.21 -14.99 25.01
C PRO A 425 -17.22 -14.36 26.00
N LYS A 426 -16.21 -15.11 26.48
CA LYS A 426 -15.09 -14.55 27.29
C LYS A 426 -14.29 -13.49 26.50
N GLN A 427 -14.26 -13.57 25.18
CA GLN A 427 -13.53 -12.66 24.29
C GLN A 427 -14.35 -11.44 23.84
N VAL A 428 -15.56 -11.22 24.36
CA VAL A 428 -16.44 -10.10 23.95
C VAL A 428 -15.77 -8.71 24.06
N ARG A 429 -14.85 -8.53 25.01
CA ARG A 429 -14.06 -7.28 25.14
C ARG A 429 -13.20 -7.04 23.90
N LYS A 430 -12.64 -8.09 23.29
CA LYS A 430 -11.88 -7.98 22.04
C LYS A 430 -12.79 -7.61 20.88
N LEU A 431 -14.00 -8.18 20.78
CA LEU A 431 -14.99 -7.80 19.76
C LEU A 431 -15.26 -6.28 19.80
N ARG A 432 -15.51 -5.73 21.00
CA ARG A 432 -15.71 -4.28 21.18
C ARG A 432 -14.46 -3.45 20.89
N LYS A 433 -13.31 -3.85 21.44
CA LYS A 433 -12.02 -3.14 21.25
C LYS A 433 -11.66 -3.00 19.76
N TYR A 434 -11.80 -4.10 19.01
CA TYR A 434 -11.47 -4.16 17.59
C TYR A 434 -12.66 -3.84 16.67
N ARG A 435 -13.82 -3.45 17.22
CA ARG A 435 -15.04 -3.13 16.48
C ARG A 435 -15.39 -4.22 15.46
N LEU A 436 -15.45 -5.47 15.92
CA LEU A 436 -15.78 -6.63 15.11
C LEU A 436 -17.27 -6.98 15.29
N THR A 437 -17.92 -7.35 14.19
CA THR A 437 -19.32 -7.77 14.17
C THR A 437 -19.39 -9.28 14.30
N GLN A 438 -20.20 -9.77 15.25
CA GLN A 438 -20.26 -11.19 15.58
C GLN A 438 -21.50 -11.86 14.98
N THR A 439 -21.34 -13.02 14.35
CA THR A 439 -22.49 -13.87 13.99
C THR A 439 -23.13 -14.46 15.26
N VAL A 440 -24.44 -14.32 15.39
CA VAL A 440 -25.24 -15.08 16.36
C VAL A 440 -25.60 -16.42 15.73
N VAL A 441 -25.07 -17.50 16.30
CA VAL A 441 -25.22 -18.87 15.77
C VAL A 441 -26.36 -19.66 16.42
N SER A 442 -26.81 -19.25 17.60
CA SER A 442 -27.95 -19.83 18.31
C SER A 442 -28.52 -18.84 19.32
N LYS A 443 -29.72 -19.12 19.85
CA LYS A 443 -30.36 -18.33 20.89
C LYS A 443 -29.56 -18.33 22.19
N GLU A 444 -29.07 -19.49 22.63
CA GLU A 444 -28.29 -19.69 23.85
C GLU A 444 -26.97 -18.91 23.75
N TYR A 445 -26.35 -18.93 22.58
CA TYR A 445 -25.15 -18.16 22.31
C TYR A 445 -25.39 -16.64 22.42
N ALA A 446 -26.49 -16.14 21.84
CA ALA A 446 -26.88 -14.73 21.97
C ALA A 446 -27.10 -14.33 23.44
N GLN A 447 -27.79 -15.17 24.21
CA GLN A 447 -28.02 -14.93 25.64
C GLN A 447 -26.70 -14.86 26.41
N ARG A 448 -25.77 -15.80 26.17
CA ARG A 448 -24.43 -15.81 26.80
C ARG A 448 -23.60 -14.58 26.44
N LEU A 449 -23.69 -14.08 25.20
CA LEU A 449 -23.06 -12.81 24.81
C LEU A 449 -23.71 -11.62 25.54
N ASN A 450 -25.04 -11.55 25.55
CA ASN A 450 -25.78 -10.47 26.19
C ASN A 450 -25.52 -10.39 27.71
N GLN A 451 -25.36 -11.54 28.38
CA GLN A 451 -25.00 -11.62 29.80
C GLN A 451 -23.67 -10.95 30.14
N LYS A 452 -22.78 -10.74 29.16
CA LYS A 452 -21.51 -10.02 29.38
C LYS A 452 -21.68 -8.52 29.54
N LYS A 453 -22.88 -7.97 29.30
CA LYS A 453 -23.21 -6.54 29.49
C LYS A 453 -22.29 -5.59 28.71
N ILE A 454 -21.83 -6.01 27.53
CA ILE A 454 -20.94 -5.25 26.66
C ILE A 454 -21.61 -5.08 25.30
N HIS A 455 -21.83 -3.82 24.89
CA HIS A 455 -22.39 -3.52 23.58
C HIS A 455 -21.48 -4.01 22.46
N VAL A 456 -22.03 -4.86 21.59
CA VAL A 456 -21.39 -5.38 20.38
C VAL A 456 -22.37 -5.41 19.22
N ASN A 457 -21.85 -5.19 18.01
CA ASN A 457 -22.63 -5.39 16.79
C ASN A 457 -22.72 -6.88 16.50
N VAL A 458 -23.91 -7.32 16.12
CA VAL A 458 -24.16 -8.71 15.76
C VAL A 458 -24.92 -8.82 14.44
N GLN A 459 -24.80 -9.96 13.78
CA GLN A 459 -25.71 -10.36 12.71
C GLN A 459 -26.30 -11.74 13.02
N ILE A 460 -27.59 -11.90 12.79
CA ILE A 460 -28.28 -13.16 13.06
C ILE A 460 -28.10 -14.07 11.86
N LYS A 461 -27.56 -15.26 12.08
CA LYS A 461 -27.55 -16.29 11.06
C LYS A 461 -28.82 -17.12 11.18
N ILE A 462 -29.48 -17.34 10.05
CA ILE A 462 -30.66 -18.18 9.93
C ILE A 462 -30.25 -19.46 9.20
N ASP A 463 -30.75 -20.58 9.70
CA ASP A 463 -30.65 -21.85 9.03
C ASP A 463 -31.91 -22.08 8.20
N THR A 464 -31.74 -22.13 6.89
CA THR A 464 -32.81 -22.41 5.93
C THR A 464 -32.67 -23.79 5.30
N GLY A 465 -31.77 -24.64 5.80
CA GLY A 465 -31.55 -26.01 5.29
C GLY A 465 -30.09 -26.48 5.30
N MET A 466 -29.13 -25.63 5.68
CA MET A 466 -27.72 -26.04 5.73
C MET A 466 -27.41 -26.89 6.97
N HIS A 467 -28.22 -26.79 8.02
CA HIS A 467 -28.13 -27.59 9.26
C HIS A 467 -26.74 -27.55 9.89
N ARG A 468 -26.16 -26.35 10.00
CA ARG A 468 -24.78 -26.16 10.49
C ARG A 468 -24.68 -25.13 11.61
N LEU A 469 -25.12 -23.91 11.35
CA LEU A 469 -25.14 -22.80 12.31
C LEU A 469 -26.29 -21.89 11.93
N GLY A 470 -26.98 -21.34 12.92
CA GLY A 470 -28.06 -20.40 12.74
C GLY A 470 -29.27 -20.79 13.57
N LEU A 471 -30.21 -19.87 13.72
CA LEU A 471 -31.54 -20.18 14.23
C LEU A 471 -32.39 -20.71 13.09
N GLU A 472 -33.21 -21.71 13.37
CA GLU A 472 -34.12 -22.29 12.38
C GLU A 472 -35.12 -21.26 11.86
N ALA A 473 -35.32 -21.23 10.54
CA ALA A 473 -36.23 -20.30 9.89
C ALA A 473 -37.69 -20.49 10.32
N ASP A 474 -38.06 -21.73 10.68
CA ASP A 474 -39.43 -22.11 11.07
C ASP A 474 -39.79 -21.74 12.52
N HIS A 475 -38.85 -21.15 13.27
CA HIS A 475 -39.03 -20.67 14.64
C HIS A 475 -38.87 -19.13 14.77
N PRO A 476 -39.74 -18.34 14.12
CA PRO A 476 -39.62 -16.88 14.07
C PRO A 476 -39.64 -16.21 15.45
N GLU A 477 -40.35 -16.78 16.42
CA GLU A 477 -40.44 -16.29 17.79
C GLU A 477 -39.09 -16.35 18.52
N ALA A 478 -38.23 -17.31 18.19
CA ALA A 478 -36.88 -17.41 18.75
C ALA A 478 -36.00 -16.27 18.23
N VAL A 479 -36.13 -15.94 16.94
CA VAL A 479 -35.42 -14.84 16.28
C VAL A 479 -35.91 -13.49 16.80
N GLN A 480 -37.23 -13.30 16.91
CA GLN A 480 -37.85 -12.08 17.42
C GLN A 480 -37.33 -11.73 18.83
N LYS A 481 -37.21 -12.73 19.72
CA LYS A 481 -36.69 -12.53 21.08
C LYS A 481 -35.27 -11.95 21.11
N LEU A 482 -34.46 -12.15 20.08
CA LEU A 482 -33.10 -11.61 20.01
C LEU A 482 -33.08 -10.08 19.88
N PHE A 483 -34.10 -9.48 19.27
CA PHE A 483 -34.22 -8.03 19.12
C PHE A 483 -34.37 -7.29 20.45
N ASN A 484 -34.79 -8.00 21.51
CA ASN A 484 -34.94 -7.46 22.85
C ASN A 484 -33.66 -7.57 23.71
N LEU A 485 -32.55 -8.08 23.16
CA LEU A 485 -31.29 -8.23 23.91
C LEU A 485 -30.52 -6.90 23.98
N LYS A 486 -30.63 -6.21 25.12
CA LYS A 486 -30.08 -4.86 25.38
C LYS A 486 -28.64 -4.61 24.91
N TYR A 487 -27.73 -5.58 25.04
CA TYR A 487 -26.31 -5.40 24.73
C TYR A 487 -25.92 -5.85 23.33
N LEU A 488 -26.86 -6.38 22.54
CA LEU A 488 -26.60 -6.81 21.17
C LEU A 488 -27.26 -5.85 20.20
N ASN A 489 -26.44 -5.13 19.43
CA ASN A 489 -26.94 -4.29 18.35
C ASN A 489 -27.04 -5.13 17.07
N ILE A 490 -28.26 -5.50 16.66
CA ILE A 490 -28.47 -6.31 15.47
C ILE A 490 -28.31 -5.42 14.22
N THR A 491 -27.31 -5.74 13.43
CA THR A 491 -26.90 -4.98 12.23
C THR A 491 -27.16 -5.72 10.93
N GLY A 492 -27.61 -6.98 10.99
CA GLY A 492 -28.00 -7.73 9.82
C GLY A 492 -28.58 -9.12 10.10
N ILE A 493 -29.20 -9.70 9.09
CA ILE A 493 -29.74 -11.07 9.08
C ILE A 493 -29.26 -11.76 7.80
N TYR A 494 -28.84 -13.02 7.90
CA TYR A 494 -28.36 -13.75 6.73
C TYR A 494 -28.52 -15.26 6.81
N THR A 495 -28.64 -15.89 5.64
CA THR A 495 -28.53 -17.35 5.46
C THR A 495 -27.41 -17.69 4.47
N HIS A 496 -27.11 -18.98 4.32
CA HIS A 496 -26.15 -19.50 3.34
C HIS A 496 -26.81 -20.56 2.46
N LEU A 497 -26.84 -20.30 1.16
CA LEU A 497 -27.36 -21.25 0.16
C LEU A 497 -26.42 -22.46 0.03
N CYS A 498 -26.99 -23.66 -0.03
CA CYS A 498 -26.25 -24.92 -0.02
C CYS A 498 -25.63 -25.25 -1.38
N VAL A 499 -26.43 -25.11 -2.43
CA VAL A 499 -26.13 -25.65 -3.78
C VAL A 499 -26.37 -24.61 -4.87
N SER A 500 -26.21 -23.32 -4.53
CA SER A 500 -26.43 -22.20 -5.45
C SER A 500 -25.46 -22.14 -6.64
N ASP A 501 -24.44 -23.00 -6.68
CA ASP A 501 -23.49 -23.17 -7.77
C ASP A 501 -23.85 -24.32 -8.74
N SER A 502 -24.98 -25.01 -8.51
CA SER A 502 -25.54 -26.06 -9.35
C SER A 502 -26.81 -25.59 -10.07
N LEU A 503 -26.98 -26.04 -11.33
CA LEU A 503 -28.18 -25.78 -12.15
C LEU A 503 -29.00 -27.06 -12.42
N LEU A 504 -28.71 -28.16 -11.72
CA LEU A 504 -29.58 -29.34 -11.74
C LEU A 504 -30.93 -28.99 -11.11
N GLU A 505 -32.02 -29.50 -11.68
CA GLU A 505 -33.40 -29.13 -11.31
C GLU A 505 -33.67 -29.24 -9.80
N GLU A 506 -33.33 -30.37 -9.18
CA GLU A 506 -33.45 -30.62 -7.74
C GLU A 506 -32.69 -29.59 -6.87
N ASN A 507 -31.51 -29.14 -7.34
CA ASN A 507 -30.68 -28.18 -6.61
C ASN A 507 -31.22 -26.75 -6.77
N VAL A 508 -31.81 -26.45 -7.92
CA VAL A 508 -32.49 -25.18 -8.16
C VAL A 508 -33.71 -25.08 -7.26
N GLU A 509 -34.55 -26.12 -7.23
CA GLU A 509 -35.74 -26.19 -6.38
C GLU A 509 -35.38 -26.02 -4.90
N TYR A 510 -34.38 -26.77 -4.42
CA TYR A 510 -33.89 -26.63 -3.05
C TYR A 510 -33.38 -25.22 -2.73
N THR A 511 -32.63 -24.60 -3.65
CA THR A 511 -32.12 -23.24 -3.44
C THR A 511 -33.26 -22.22 -3.36
N LEU A 512 -34.32 -22.37 -4.17
CA LEU A 512 -35.51 -21.52 -4.12
C LEU A 512 -36.27 -21.71 -2.80
N GLU A 513 -36.42 -22.94 -2.31
CA GLU A 513 -37.01 -23.22 -1.00
C GLU A 513 -36.26 -22.48 0.13
N GLN A 514 -34.91 -22.49 0.09
CA GLN A 514 -34.10 -21.76 1.06
C GLN A 514 -34.34 -20.24 1.01
N ILE A 515 -34.56 -19.68 -0.17
CA ILE A 515 -34.85 -18.26 -0.38
C ILE A 515 -36.25 -17.92 0.15
N GLU A 516 -37.25 -18.75 -0.15
CA GLU A 516 -38.61 -18.54 0.33
C GLU A 516 -38.69 -18.56 1.87
N LYS A 517 -37.98 -19.49 2.52
CA LYS A 517 -37.92 -19.58 3.99
C LYS A 517 -37.39 -18.30 4.65
N ILE A 518 -36.31 -17.72 4.11
CA ILE A 518 -35.76 -16.48 4.68
C ILE A 518 -36.67 -15.28 4.43
N GLU A 519 -37.30 -15.20 3.26
CA GLU A 519 -38.25 -14.13 2.93
C GLU A 519 -39.50 -14.19 3.80
N ARG A 520 -40.05 -15.38 4.01
CA ARG A 520 -41.17 -15.62 4.93
C ARG A 520 -40.83 -15.19 6.35
N LEU A 521 -39.66 -15.60 6.86
CA LEU A 521 -39.19 -15.19 8.20
C LEU A 521 -39.07 -13.67 8.31
N ILE A 522 -38.48 -13.00 7.31
CA ILE A 522 -38.35 -11.53 7.29
C ILE A 522 -39.73 -10.88 7.31
N GLY A 523 -40.69 -11.38 6.54
CA GLY A 523 -42.08 -10.91 6.53
C GLY A 523 -42.74 -11.01 7.90
N ILE A 524 -42.59 -12.15 8.58
CA ILE A 524 -43.11 -12.36 9.94
C ILE A 524 -42.48 -11.39 10.94
N LEU A 525 -41.15 -11.23 10.91
CA LEU A 525 -40.45 -10.31 11.80
C LEU A 525 -40.88 -8.85 11.57
N SER A 526 -41.08 -8.46 10.31
CA SER A 526 -41.54 -7.12 9.94
C SER A 526 -42.97 -6.87 10.42
N ALA A 527 -43.88 -7.83 10.23
CA ALA A 527 -45.26 -7.77 10.71
C ALA A 527 -45.33 -7.70 12.25
N ALA A 528 -44.37 -8.32 12.94
CA ALA A 528 -44.21 -8.23 14.39
C ALA A 528 -43.58 -6.92 14.88
N GLY A 529 -43.38 -5.93 14.00
CA GLY A 529 -42.84 -4.60 14.34
C GLY A 529 -41.32 -4.55 14.53
N CYS A 530 -40.58 -5.61 14.16
CA CYS A 530 -39.13 -5.58 14.24
C CYS A 530 -38.55 -4.68 13.13
N LYS A 531 -37.65 -3.76 13.50
CA LYS A 531 -36.88 -3.00 12.50
C LYS A 531 -35.89 -3.93 11.81
N ILE A 532 -36.22 -4.34 10.59
CA ILE A 532 -35.39 -5.24 9.80
C ILE A 532 -34.05 -4.58 9.46
N PRO A 533 -32.91 -5.18 9.87
CA PRO A 533 -31.59 -4.67 9.53
C PRO A 533 -31.20 -5.12 8.12
N ALA A 534 -29.96 -4.90 7.71
CA ALA A 534 -29.51 -5.31 6.39
C ALA A 534 -29.54 -6.84 6.19
N ILE A 535 -30.00 -7.28 5.03
CA ILE A 535 -30.16 -8.68 4.68
C ILE A 535 -29.07 -9.09 3.69
N HIS A 536 -28.58 -10.32 3.79
CA HIS A 536 -27.75 -10.89 2.73
C HIS A 536 -27.90 -12.40 2.60
N VAL A 537 -28.05 -12.89 1.38
CA VAL A 537 -28.27 -14.33 1.11
C VAL A 537 -27.19 -14.89 0.19
N GLN A 538 -26.84 -14.14 -0.86
CA GLN A 538 -26.01 -14.62 -1.97
C GLN A 538 -24.54 -14.83 -1.58
N ASN A 539 -24.04 -16.04 -1.83
CA ASN A 539 -22.61 -16.33 -2.00
C ASN A 539 -22.22 -16.10 -3.49
N SER A 540 -21.04 -16.58 -3.92
CA SER A 540 -20.62 -16.46 -5.32
C SER A 540 -21.63 -17.08 -6.30
N GLY A 541 -22.09 -18.32 -6.07
CA GLY A 541 -23.10 -18.96 -6.94
C GLY A 541 -24.43 -18.22 -6.95
N GLY A 542 -24.86 -17.72 -5.79
CA GLY A 542 -26.10 -16.94 -5.64
C GLY A 542 -26.10 -15.65 -6.46
N LEU A 543 -24.96 -14.98 -6.62
CA LEU A 543 -24.87 -13.80 -7.49
C LEU A 543 -25.07 -14.16 -8.97
N PHE A 544 -24.49 -15.28 -9.41
CA PHE A 544 -24.47 -15.62 -10.83
C PHE A 544 -25.74 -16.31 -11.31
N ASN A 545 -26.24 -17.28 -10.54
CA ASN A 545 -27.38 -18.10 -10.94
C ASN A 545 -28.72 -17.48 -10.52
N TYR A 546 -28.70 -16.61 -9.51
CA TYR A 546 -29.90 -15.97 -8.96
C TYR A 546 -29.72 -14.44 -8.89
N PRO A 547 -29.37 -13.76 -10.01
CA PRO A 547 -29.11 -12.31 -10.00
C PRO A 547 -30.36 -11.46 -9.76
N TYR A 548 -31.54 -12.05 -9.93
CA TYR A 548 -32.84 -11.41 -9.75
C TYR A 548 -33.28 -11.27 -8.28
N ILE A 549 -32.57 -11.89 -7.33
CA ILE A 549 -32.85 -11.67 -5.90
C ILE A 549 -32.07 -10.45 -5.40
N HIS A 550 -32.72 -9.66 -4.55
CA HIS A 550 -32.26 -8.32 -4.22
C HIS A 550 -32.15 -8.13 -2.72
N TYR A 551 -30.93 -8.03 -2.22
CA TYR A 551 -30.61 -7.83 -0.80
C TYR A 551 -29.49 -6.80 -0.63
N ASP A 552 -29.22 -6.39 0.61
CA ASP A 552 -28.26 -5.32 0.91
C ASP A 552 -26.80 -5.70 0.65
N TYR A 553 -26.44 -6.99 0.80
CA TYR A 553 -25.09 -7.47 0.48
C TYR A 553 -25.06 -8.78 -0.30
N ILE A 554 -24.03 -8.89 -1.15
CA ILE A 554 -23.51 -10.16 -1.65
C ILE A 554 -22.21 -10.52 -0.94
N ARG A 555 -21.90 -11.83 -0.86
CA ARG A 555 -20.69 -12.33 -0.19
C ARG A 555 -19.78 -13.10 -1.16
N PRO A 556 -19.12 -12.43 -2.12
CA PRO A 556 -18.22 -13.11 -3.02
C PRO A 556 -16.97 -13.60 -2.26
N GLY A 557 -16.74 -14.91 -2.38
CA GLY A 557 -15.50 -15.56 -1.97
C GLY A 557 -14.68 -15.87 -3.20
N ILE A 558 -14.84 -17.09 -3.73
CA ILE A 558 -14.05 -17.61 -4.85
C ILE A 558 -14.10 -16.71 -6.10
N ALA A 559 -15.26 -16.10 -6.37
CA ALA A 559 -15.45 -15.17 -7.48
C ALA A 559 -14.58 -13.92 -7.40
N LEU A 560 -14.27 -13.45 -6.20
CA LEU A 560 -13.39 -12.30 -6.00
C LEU A 560 -11.96 -12.58 -6.52
N TYR A 561 -11.53 -13.83 -6.38
CA TYR A 561 -10.22 -14.32 -6.80
C TYR A 561 -10.21 -14.83 -8.25
N GLY A 562 -11.36 -14.73 -8.94
CA GLY A 562 -11.53 -15.01 -10.36
C GLY A 562 -11.30 -16.46 -10.74
N VAL A 563 -11.69 -17.36 -9.85
CA VAL A 563 -11.64 -18.82 -10.03
C VAL A 563 -12.98 -19.43 -9.65
N LYS A 564 -13.27 -20.61 -10.17
CA LYS A 564 -14.47 -21.40 -9.87
C LYS A 564 -14.22 -22.39 -8.75
N SER A 565 -15.29 -22.84 -8.07
CA SER A 565 -15.18 -23.92 -7.07
C SER A 565 -14.74 -25.25 -7.71
N SER A 566 -15.15 -25.50 -8.97
CA SER A 566 -14.77 -26.66 -9.77
C SER A 566 -14.77 -26.33 -11.28
N CYS A 567 -14.12 -27.16 -12.11
CA CYS A 567 -14.18 -27.06 -13.57
C CYS A 567 -15.61 -27.22 -14.12
N LYS A 568 -16.45 -27.99 -13.41
CA LYS A 568 -17.83 -28.33 -13.76
C LYS A 568 -18.86 -27.27 -13.35
N THR A 569 -18.42 -26.17 -12.72
CA THR A 569 -19.33 -25.10 -12.32
C THR A 569 -19.69 -24.25 -13.55
N ASP A 570 -20.91 -24.42 -14.06
CA ASP A 570 -21.46 -23.69 -15.21
C ASP A 570 -21.70 -22.20 -14.90
N ALA A 571 -22.00 -21.89 -13.64
CA ALA A 571 -22.48 -20.59 -13.13
C ALA A 571 -21.62 -19.36 -13.49
N MET A 572 -20.30 -19.50 -13.68
CA MET A 572 -19.39 -18.34 -13.74
C MET A 572 -19.07 -17.83 -15.15
N ALA A 573 -19.64 -18.44 -16.19
CA ALA A 573 -19.37 -18.06 -17.60
C ALA A 573 -19.60 -16.58 -17.96
N PRO A 574 -20.61 -15.86 -17.41
CA PRO A 574 -20.93 -14.50 -17.87
C PRO A 574 -19.93 -13.41 -17.49
N ALA A 575 -19.13 -13.61 -16.43
CA ALA A 575 -18.47 -12.50 -15.74
C ALA A 575 -17.04 -12.21 -16.22
N ASN A 576 -16.47 -13.01 -17.13
CA ASN A 576 -15.08 -12.88 -17.63
C ASN A 576 -14.08 -12.55 -16.51
N LEU A 577 -14.16 -13.28 -15.40
CA LEU A 577 -13.29 -13.08 -14.24
C LEU A 577 -11.90 -13.61 -14.54
N LYS A 578 -10.91 -13.01 -13.88
CA LYS A 578 -9.50 -13.30 -14.12
C LYS A 578 -8.85 -13.87 -12.85
N PRO A 579 -8.10 -14.97 -12.96
CA PRO A 579 -7.43 -15.57 -11.80
C PRO A 579 -6.44 -14.59 -11.20
N VAL A 580 -6.51 -14.40 -9.89
CA VAL A 580 -5.67 -13.45 -9.16
C VAL A 580 -4.31 -14.07 -8.80
N LEU A 581 -4.25 -15.38 -8.55
CA LEU A 581 -3.05 -16.08 -8.09
C LEU A 581 -2.38 -16.89 -9.21
N ALA A 582 -1.05 -16.81 -9.27
CA ALA A 582 -0.19 -17.76 -9.98
C ALA A 582 0.82 -18.36 -8.99
N LEU A 583 1.02 -19.67 -9.03
CA LEU A 583 1.97 -20.38 -8.17
C LEU A 583 3.18 -20.83 -8.98
N LYS A 584 4.36 -20.36 -8.61
CA LYS A 584 5.61 -20.61 -9.34
C LYS A 584 6.69 -21.16 -8.41
N SER A 585 7.50 -22.05 -8.95
CA SER A 585 8.69 -22.62 -8.31
C SER A 585 9.84 -22.67 -9.33
N ARG A 586 10.92 -23.39 -9.01
CA ARG A 586 12.13 -23.48 -9.81
C ARG A 586 12.66 -24.91 -9.86
N ILE A 587 13.34 -25.22 -10.95
CA ILE A 587 14.13 -26.44 -11.09
C ILE A 587 15.40 -26.31 -10.27
N ILE A 588 15.68 -27.29 -9.41
CA ILE A 588 16.89 -27.33 -8.57
C ILE A 588 17.91 -28.38 -9.03
N LEU A 589 17.46 -29.38 -9.79
CA LEU A 589 18.32 -30.44 -10.30
C LEU A 589 17.72 -31.01 -11.59
N ILE A 590 18.58 -31.29 -12.57
CA ILE A 590 18.23 -32.08 -13.75
C ILE A 590 19.06 -33.35 -13.73
N ARG A 591 18.43 -34.49 -14.04
CA ARG A 591 19.07 -35.81 -14.06
C ARG A 591 18.56 -36.63 -15.23
N LYS A 592 19.43 -37.42 -15.84
CA LYS A 592 19.05 -38.48 -16.77
C LYS A 592 18.89 -39.79 -16.01
N ILE A 593 17.80 -40.51 -16.26
CA ILE A 593 17.56 -41.85 -15.75
C ILE A 593 17.40 -42.81 -16.93
N ARG A 594 17.92 -44.02 -16.80
CA ARG A 594 17.83 -45.06 -17.82
C ARG A 594 16.47 -45.76 -17.78
N GLN A 595 16.09 -46.37 -18.90
CA GLN A 595 14.96 -47.31 -18.91
C GLN A 595 15.09 -48.35 -17.77
N GLY A 596 14.01 -48.56 -17.02
CA GLY A 596 13.95 -49.48 -15.87
C GLY A 596 14.31 -48.86 -14.52
N GLU A 597 14.92 -47.66 -14.49
CA GLU A 597 15.21 -46.96 -13.24
C GLU A 597 13.93 -46.34 -12.62
N SER A 598 13.89 -46.24 -11.29
CA SER A 598 12.72 -45.73 -10.55
C SER A 598 12.94 -44.36 -9.93
N VAL A 599 11.84 -43.61 -9.71
CA VAL A 599 11.87 -42.27 -9.11
C VAL A 599 11.09 -42.21 -7.79
N GLY A 600 11.75 -41.70 -6.74
CA GLY A 600 11.12 -41.31 -5.48
C GLY A 600 10.64 -42.46 -4.59
N TYR A 601 9.93 -42.08 -3.52
CA TYR A 601 9.47 -43.02 -2.49
C TYR A 601 8.53 -44.10 -3.04
N GLY A 602 8.74 -45.33 -2.59
CA GLY A 602 7.92 -46.48 -2.95
C GLY A 602 8.02 -46.90 -4.41
N ARG A 603 9.01 -46.36 -5.15
CA ARG A 603 9.28 -46.71 -6.57
C ARG A 603 8.03 -46.66 -7.43
N SER A 604 7.15 -45.67 -7.18
CA SER A 604 5.83 -45.58 -7.82
C SER A 604 5.89 -45.18 -9.30
N TYR A 605 7.07 -44.82 -9.79
CA TYR A 605 7.34 -44.58 -11.21
C TYR A 605 8.59 -45.36 -11.60
N ILE A 606 8.51 -46.07 -12.71
CA ILE A 606 9.60 -46.77 -13.38
C ILE A 606 9.68 -46.22 -14.80
N ALA A 607 10.86 -45.77 -15.21
CA ALA A 607 11.08 -45.19 -16.53
C ALA A 607 10.88 -46.24 -17.63
N ALA A 608 9.92 -46.01 -18.53
CA ALA A 608 9.66 -46.88 -19.67
C ALA A 608 10.67 -46.70 -20.83
N ARG A 609 11.46 -45.62 -20.78
CA ARG A 609 12.52 -45.26 -21.73
C ARG A 609 13.58 -44.44 -21.01
N ASP A 610 14.69 -44.15 -21.66
CA ASP A 610 15.62 -43.13 -21.16
C ASP A 610 14.90 -41.78 -21.02
N THR A 611 14.91 -41.23 -19.80
CA THR A 611 14.08 -40.09 -19.41
C THR A 611 14.97 -39.01 -18.77
N VAL A 612 14.72 -37.75 -19.14
CA VAL A 612 15.30 -36.59 -18.46
C VAL A 612 14.30 -36.07 -17.45
N ILE A 613 14.69 -36.04 -16.18
CA ILE A 613 13.85 -35.61 -15.07
C ILE A 613 14.36 -34.30 -14.47
N ALA A 614 13.43 -33.48 -13.99
CA ALA A 614 13.72 -32.28 -13.22
C ALA A 614 13.15 -32.41 -11.81
N VAL A 615 13.96 -32.05 -10.81
CA VAL A 615 13.49 -31.88 -9.42
C VAL A 615 13.07 -30.43 -9.24
N VAL A 616 11.85 -30.23 -8.78
CA VAL A 616 11.23 -28.92 -8.54
C VAL A 616 11.11 -28.71 -7.03
N SER A 617 11.50 -27.53 -6.54
CA SER A 617 11.46 -27.22 -5.11
C SER A 617 10.08 -26.76 -4.63
N ALA A 618 9.10 -27.64 -4.80
CA ALA A 618 7.75 -27.49 -4.28
C ALA A 618 7.23 -28.85 -3.81
N GLY A 619 6.65 -28.89 -2.62
CA GLY A 619 6.09 -30.12 -2.04
C GLY A 619 4.80 -29.89 -1.27
N TYR A 620 4.32 -30.93 -0.59
CA TYR A 620 3.02 -30.87 0.08
C TYR A 620 2.97 -29.95 1.30
N ALA A 621 4.09 -29.64 1.93
CA ALA A 621 4.15 -28.65 3.00
C ALA A 621 4.16 -27.20 2.47
N ASP A 622 4.28 -27.01 1.15
CA ASP A 622 4.03 -25.73 0.46
C ASP A 622 2.59 -25.60 -0.03
N GLY A 623 1.78 -26.67 0.11
CA GLY A 623 0.38 -26.71 -0.30
C GLY A 623 0.12 -27.48 -1.60
N VAL A 624 1.12 -28.13 -2.21
CA VAL A 624 0.92 -28.98 -3.38
C VAL A 624 0.33 -30.34 -2.95
N PRO A 625 -0.93 -30.69 -3.29
CA PRO A 625 -1.54 -31.91 -2.78
C PRO A 625 -0.75 -33.16 -3.15
N ARG A 626 -0.43 -34.00 -2.15
CA ARG A 626 0.28 -35.27 -2.38
C ARG A 626 -0.49 -36.21 -3.32
N SER A 627 -1.82 -36.09 -3.38
CA SER A 627 -2.69 -36.85 -4.28
C SER A 627 -2.42 -36.60 -5.77
N LEU A 628 -1.70 -35.52 -6.13
CA LEU A 628 -1.25 -35.24 -7.51
C LEU A 628 -0.08 -36.12 -7.98
N SER A 629 0.48 -36.96 -7.10
CA SER A 629 1.55 -37.90 -7.44
C SER A 629 1.15 -38.78 -8.63
N GLY A 630 1.83 -38.65 -9.77
CA GLY A 630 1.56 -39.40 -10.99
C GLY A 630 0.30 -38.97 -11.77
N LYS A 631 -0.40 -37.90 -11.36
CA LYS A 631 -1.66 -37.44 -11.97
C LYS A 631 -1.63 -36.00 -12.47
N GLY A 632 -0.76 -35.16 -11.91
CA GLY A 632 -0.67 -33.74 -12.26
C GLY A 632 0.39 -33.44 -13.33
N SER A 633 0.41 -32.18 -13.78
CA SER A 633 1.47 -31.63 -14.62
C SER A 633 1.83 -30.21 -14.17
N VAL A 634 2.96 -29.70 -14.64
CA VAL A 634 3.41 -28.31 -14.48
C VAL A 634 3.76 -27.71 -15.83
N LEU A 635 3.89 -26.39 -15.93
CA LEU A 635 4.41 -25.74 -17.14
C LEU A 635 5.87 -25.33 -16.97
N ILE A 636 6.68 -25.63 -17.98
CA ILE A 636 8.09 -25.26 -18.09
C ILE A 636 8.33 -24.83 -19.54
N ARG A 637 8.81 -23.60 -19.76
CA ARG A 637 9.08 -23.03 -21.09
C ARG A 637 7.89 -23.15 -22.07
N GLY A 638 6.68 -22.92 -21.55
CA GLY A 638 5.44 -22.99 -22.32
C GLY A 638 4.97 -24.40 -22.71
N LYS A 639 5.58 -25.46 -22.15
CA LYS A 639 5.19 -26.86 -22.37
C LYS A 639 4.77 -27.54 -21.06
N ARG A 640 3.86 -28.50 -21.15
CA ARG A 640 3.41 -29.33 -20.01
C ARG A 640 4.44 -30.43 -19.70
N ALA A 641 4.85 -30.53 -18.45
CA ALA A 641 5.73 -31.57 -17.91
C ALA A 641 4.94 -32.39 -16.86
N PRO A 642 4.74 -33.71 -17.03
CA PRO A 642 3.97 -34.50 -16.09
C PRO A 642 4.74 -34.73 -14.78
N ILE A 643 4.02 -34.75 -13.66
CA ILE A 643 4.58 -35.09 -12.35
C ILE A 643 4.78 -36.61 -12.28
N ILE A 644 6.01 -37.03 -11.99
CA ILE A 644 6.40 -38.44 -11.90
C ILE A 644 6.84 -38.80 -10.48
N GLY A 645 6.54 -40.03 -10.07
CA GLY A 645 6.80 -40.49 -8.71
C GLY A 645 5.91 -39.82 -7.66
N ARG A 646 6.28 -39.97 -6.39
CA ARG A 646 5.55 -39.37 -5.27
C ARG A 646 6.03 -37.96 -4.96
N ILE A 647 5.09 -37.05 -4.76
CA ILE A 647 5.35 -35.70 -4.24
C ILE A 647 5.82 -35.83 -2.78
N CYS A 648 6.96 -35.21 -2.47
CA CYS A 648 7.57 -35.19 -1.14
C CYS A 648 7.20 -33.91 -0.38
N MET A 649 7.69 -33.77 0.87
CA MET A 649 7.37 -32.63 1.72
C MET A 649 7.73 -31.29 1.10
N ASP A 650 8.89 -31.24 0.42
CA ASP A 650 9.51 -30.00 -0.04
C ASP A 650 9.90 -30.01 -1.53
N GLN A 651 9.69 -31.13 -2.20
CA GLN A 651 10.11 -31.32 -3.60
C GLN A 651 9.20 -32.30 -4.34
N MET A 652 9.17 -32.14 -5.65
CA MET A 652 8.51 -33.06 -6.58
C MET A 652 9.39 -33.27 -7.81
N THR A 653 9.12 -34.33 -8.56
CA THR A 653 9.88 -34.65 -9.79
C THR A 653 8.94 -34.59 -10.99
N VAL A 654 9.44 -34.06 -12.10
CA VAL A 654 8.70 -33.94 -13.35
C VAL A 654 9.52 -34.46 -14.53
N ASP A 655 8.85 -35.04 -15.53
CA ASP A 655 9.49 -35.50 -16.77
C ASP A 655 9.63 -34.32 -17.76
N ILE A 656 10.87 -34.03 -18.15
CA ILE A 656 11.20 -32.94 -19.09
C ILE A 656 11.80 -33.46 -20.40
N THR A 657 11.72 -34.76 -20.67
CA THR A 657 12.35 -35.41 -21.85
C THR A 657 11.96 -34.74 -23.18
N GLY A 658 10.71 -34.26 -23.30
CA GLY A 658 10.20 -33.60 -24.51
C GLY A 658 10.35 -32.07 -24.56
N ILE A 659 11.07 -31.48 -23.59
CA ILE A 659 11.20 -30.02 -23.45
C ILE A 659 12.67 -29.63 -23.69
N PRO A 660 13.01 -29.00 -24.83
CA PRO A 660 14.38 -28.61 -25.13
C PRO A 660 14.83 -27.45 -24.23
N ASP A 661 16.15 -27.34 -24.05
CA ASP A 661 16.84 -26.22 -23.40
C ASP A 661 16.39 -25.91 -21.97
N VAL A 662 15.86 -26.91 -21.25
CA VAL A 662 15.54 -26.78 -19.83
C VAL A 662 16.82 -26.72 -19.00
N ALA A 663 16.92 -25.72 -18.14
CA ALA A 663 18.07 -25.49 -17.27
C ALA A 663 17.66 -25.47 -15.79
N VAL A 664 18.62 -25.75 -14.91
CA VAL A 664 18.47 -25.44 -13.47
C VAL A 664 18.15 -23.95 -13.34
N GLU A 665 17.32 -23.58 -12.36
CA GLU A 665 16.74 -22.25 -12.16
C GLU A 665 15.61 -21.84 -13.11
N ASP A 666 15.25 -22.65 -14.11
CA ASP A 666 14.08 -22.37 -14.93
C ASP A 666 12.81 -22.32 -14.07
N ILE A 667 11.92 -21.38 -14.41
CA ILE A 667 10.65 -21.18 -13.73
C ILE A 667 9.73 -22.35 -14.06
N VAL A 668 9.15 -22.92 -13.02
CA VAL A 668 8.10 -23.92 -13.10
C VAL A 668 6.79 -23.27 -12.68
N THR A 669 5.79 -23.24 -13.57
CA THR A 669 4.46 -22.72 -13.25
C THR A 669 3.54 -23.87 -12.86
N LEU A 670 3.16 -23.91 -11.57
CA LEU A 670 2.23 -24.91 -11.02
C LEU A 670 0.77 -24.46 -11.24
N ILE A 671 0.50 -23.16 -11.09
CA ILE A 671 -0.78 -22.52 -11.42
C ILE A 671 -0.48 -21.22 -12.15
N GLY A 672 -1.20 -20.97 -13.24
CA GLY A 672 -1.08 -19.76 -14.03
C GLY A 672 -0.78 -20.06 -15.49
N LYS A 673 -0.24 -19.04 -16.17
CA LYS A 673 0.09 -19.11 -17.60
C LYS A 673 1.60 -19.14 -17.80
N ASP A 674 2.03 -19.92 -18.77
CA ASP A 674 3.38 -19.91 -19.32
C ASP A 674 3.29 -20.07 -20.85
N GLY A 675 3.74 -19.06 -21.59
CA GLY A 675 3.47 -18.94 -23.03
C GLY A 675 1.96 -19.00 -23.34
N ASN A 676 1.58 -19.89 -24.26
CA ASN A 676 0.20 -20.12 -24.67
C ASN A 676 -0.52 -21.19 -23.84
N GLN A 677 0.17 -21.82 -22.87
CA GLN A 677 -0.40 -22.84 -22.00
C GLN A 677 -0.86 -22.24 -20.67
N GLN A 678 -1.85 -22.88 -20.06
CA GLN A 678 -2.37 -22.52 -18.74
C GLN A 678 -2.65 -23.78 -17.93
N ILE A 679 -2.30 -23.75 -16.64
CA ILE A 679 -2.81 -24.67 -15.62
C ILE A 679 -3.62 -23.84 -14.64
N SER A 680 -4.91 -24.16 -14.52
CA SER A 680 -5.81 -23.44 -13.63
C SER A 680 -5.79 -24.03 -12.21
N ALA A 681 -6.29 -23.28 -11.22
CA ALA A 681 -6.41 -23.80 -9.86
C ALA A 681 -7.48 -24.90 -9.78
N GLU A 682 -8.51 -24.79 -10.62
CA GLU A 682 -9.59 -25.76 -10.80
C GLU A 682 -9.05 -27.09 -11.33
N GLU A 683 -8.19 -27.07 -12.36
CA GLU A 683 -7.55 -28.27 -12.93
C GLU A 683 -6.71 -28.99 -11.86
N MET A 684 -5.93 -28.22 -11.09
CA MET A 684 -5.11 -28.77 -10.01
C MET A 684 -5.96 -29.38 -8.89
N ALA A 685 -7.07 -28.73 -8.52
CA ALA A 685 -7.98 -29.25 -7.52
C ALA A 685 -8.66 -30.55 -7.97
N GLU A 686 -9.20 -30.58 -9.19
CA GLU A 686 -9.89 -31.76 -9.75
C GLU A 686 -8.94 -32.96 -9.86
N ASN A 687 -7.73 -32.76 -10.40
CA ASN A 687 -6.72 -33.81 -10.49
C ASN A 687 -6.27 -34.33 -9.11
N SER A 688 -6.44 -33.53 -8.06
CA SER A 688 -6.13 -33.91 -6.68
C SER A 688 -7.30 -34.58 -5.94
N GLY A 689 -8.49 -34.66 -6.56
CA GLY A 689 -9.72 -35.15 -5.95
C GLY A 689 -10.34 -34.17 -4.94
N SER A 690 -10.16 -32.87 -5.16
CA SER A 690 -10.55 -31.79 -4.25
C SER A 690 -11.27 -30.65 -4.99
N ILE A 691 -11.56 -29.56 -4.29
CA ILE A 691 -12.16 -28.33 -4.82
C ILE A 691 -11.17 -27.17 -4.74
N THR A 692 -11.33 -26.19 -5.62
CA THR A 692 -10.42 -25.03 -5.74
C THR A 692 -10.25 -24.28 -4.42
N ASN A 693 -11.32 -24.18 -3.63
CA ASN A 693 -11.31 -23.52 -2.33
C ASN A 693 -10.32 -24.18 -1.37
N GLU A 694 -10.30 -25.51 -1.30
CA GLU A 694 -9.37 -26.24 -0.43
C GLU A 694 -7.94 -26.03 -0.92
N PHE A 695 -7.68 -26.22 -2.22
CA PHE A 695 -6.34 -26.07 -2.79
C PHE A 695 -5.73 -24.70 -2.43
N LEU A 696 -6.47 -23.62 -2.70
CA LEU A 696 -5.98 -22.25 -2.49
C LEU A 696 -5.78 -21.93 -1.00
N CYS A 697 -6.72 -22.34 -0.14
CA CYS A 697 -6.61 -22.13 1.30
C CYS A 697 -5.44 -22.92 1.93
N ARG A 698 -4.95 -23.97 1.27
CA ARG A 698 -3.85 -24.81 1.75
C ARG A 698 -2.46 -24.38 1.26
N ILE A 699 -2.36 -23.30 0.49
CA ILE A 699 -1.07 -22.72 0.10
C ILE A 699 -0.31 -22.32 1.38
N GLY A 700 0.79 -23.02 1.66
CA GLY A 700 1.47 -22.98 2.94
C GLY A 700 2.02 -21.58 3.28
N SER A 701 2.20 -21.30 4.56
CA SER A 701 2.78 -20.03 5.05
C SER A 701 4.24 -19.82 4.61
N ARG A 702 4.95 -20.89 4.23
CA ARG A 702 6.31 -20.86 3.68
C ARG A 702 6.38 -20.28 2.27
N VAL A 703 5.25 -20.23 1.55
CA VAL A 703 5.16 -19.67 0.20
C VAL A 703 5.16 -18.14 0.27
N GLU A 704 6.14 -17.49 -0.37
CA GLU A 704 6.20 -16.03 -0.42
C GLU A 704 5.06 -15.49 -1.30
N ARG A 705 4.23 -14.60 -0.77
CA ARG A 705 3.22 -13.88 -1.57
C ARG A 705 3.82 -12.59 -2.14
N ILE A 706 3.76 -12.44 -3.45
CA ILE A 706 4.29 -11.29 -4.19
C ILE A 706 3.13 -10.56 -4.87
N TYR A 707 2.84 -9.35 -4.43
CA TYR A 707 1.76 -8.54 -4.99
C TYR A 707 2.27 -7.72 -6.19
N LYS A 708 1.64 -7.91 -7.35
CA LYS A 708 1.97 -7.24 -8.61
C LYS A 708 0.90 -6.22 -9.00
#